data_AF-A0A959BY81-F1
#
_entry.id   AF-A0A959BY81-F1
#
_cell.length_a   1.000
_cell.length_b   1.000
_cell.length_c   1.000
_cell.angle_alpha   90.00
_cell.angle_beta   90.00
_cell.angle_gamma   90.00
#
_symmetry.space_group_name_H-M   'P 1'
#
loop_
_entity.id
_entity.type
_entity.pdbx_description
1 polymer ?
#
loop_
_entity_poly.entity_id
_entity_poly.type
_entity_poly.pdbx_seq_one_letter_code
_entity_poly.pdbx_strand_id
1 'polypeptide(L)'
;MRTSLTCLLFCTLHCLAPALNAQDYQLERALCLPTLNAYVQSNLYISPIEGSLISGRWESPVEGKQVAVLGETATWEAIRADTAGWFQHPSLRGGYVYANIPSDKEKVVLLESLGNKWAYVNGEARIGNRYQGKDSFEDWEPKFDFLLLPVKLKKGNNDFLFQCNRGRLKVRLHPLAKEVSFNAKDLTLPDCRAGENEVMWGSIVVINAREKPLEGLQIESALEGEPALLSDAGALPPMSVRKIPFRIRANGWGKAPGAATLRLRLLDAGGRTFDEAALALQIREPHGLHRRTYRSSVDGSIQYYAVLPATAPGAQALVLSVHGANVEAWNQGDSYAQKSWASIVAPTNRRPYGYNWEDWGRIDAIDVLELAQQQLEVDPGRVYLTGHSMGGHGTWILGSTYPDRFAAIAPSAGYLRVETYYGRYYNDKGLRSQPMLVRAKNATLTDSLLTNLRNLGVYVLHGGADDVVRPEQAYRALEILSGFHKDYQYHEEPGVGHWWDHSDEPGADCVDWPPLFDFFARKARPGMERILNIDFKTADPSVSGTYYWGGIYEQEHYLDLSRIQLQWAPAANRVSGSTGNVKALTLDPAIFNKTKPAILKIDGDSLQLDWAKYAVDGLIYLAKADGHWRLSPRPSLRNKGPHRYGGFKSVINNDVIFVYATDGTVEENAWALQKARFDAECFWYQGNGSIEVIADAAFDTASYKGRNVVLYGNATTNRAWAALLGDSPIQLSRDKITFGRESLTGRNLAALFVRPRADSDNAVVGVVGGTGLQGKRLTNTLPYLYQNFALPDVLIFDDSTADNPAPKALELGYFGSDWSIEQGEWE
;
A
#
# COMPACT_ATOMS: atom_id res chain seq x y z
N MET A 1 62.16 42.95 36.43
CA MET A 1 63.29 41.99 36.51
C MET A 1 62.75 40.65 36.99
N ARG A 2 63.20 39.53 36.38
CA ARG A 2 63.17 38.13 36.91
C ARG A 2 61.76 37.51 37.19
N THR A 3 61.26 36.57 36.37
CA THR A 3 61.47 35.08 36.38
C THR A 3 60.95 34.37 37.64
N SER A 4 60.29 33.20 37.63
CA SER A 4 59.88 32.28 36.54
C SER A 4 58.99 31.11 37.06
N LEU A 5 58.40 30.34 36.13
CA LEU A 5 58.04 28.90 36.17
C LEU A 5 56.86 28.35 37.04
N THR A 6 55.76 28.00 36.35
CA THR A 6 55.27 26.63 36.08
C THR A 6 55.02 25.61 37.21
N CYS A 7 53.77 25.12 37.33
CA CYS A 7 53.46 23.67 37.14
C CYS A 7 51.94 23.38 36.92
N LEU A 8 51.65 22.29 36.21
CA LEU A 8 50.28 21.84 35.85
C LEU A 8 49.59 21.09 37.00
N LEU A 9 48.24 21.06 36.98
CA LEU A 9 47.51 19.84 37.28
C LEU A 9 46.24 19.72 36.40
N PHE A 10 46.05 18.56 35.76
CA PHE A 10 44.84 18.20 35.04
C PHE A 10 43.72 17.81 36.02
N CYS A 11 42.48 18.23 35.75
CA CYS A 11 41.28 17.60 36.33
C CYS A 11 40.21 17.42 35.24
N THR A 12 39.99 16.18 34.82
CA THR A 12 38.96 15.77 33.87
C THR A 12 37.61 15.63 34.58
N LEU A 13 36.68 16.58 34.37
CA LEU A 13 35.31 16.43 34.84
C LEU A 13 34.60 15.29 34.11
N HIS A 14 34.46 14.15 34.78
CA HIS A 14 33.51 13.12 34.39
C HIS A 14 32.10 13.57 34.79
N CYS A 15 31.28 13.95 33.81
CA CYS A 15 29.85 14.16 34.05
C CYS A 15 29.15 12.81 34.25
N LEU A 16 28.99 12.41 35.51
CA LEU A 16 28.11 11.32 35.92
C LEU A 16 26.65 11.67 35.57
N ALA A 17 26.04 10.89 34.67
CA ALA A 17 24.60 10.93 34.45
C ALA A 17 23.87 10.28 35.64
N PRO A 18 22.73 10.82 36.09
CA PRO A 18 21.97 10.22 37.18
C PRO A 18 21.35 8.87 36.77
N ALA A 19 21.32 7.92 37.70
CA ALA A 19 20.68 6.63 37.48
C ALA A 19 19.16 6.80 37.33
N LEU A 20 18.57 6.23 36.26
CA LEU A 20 17.14 6.34 35.99
C LEU A 20 16.30 5.58 37.03
N ASN A 21 15.51 6.33 37.81
CA ASN A 21 14.23 5.84 38.31
C ASN A 21 13.25 5.65 37.14
N ALA A 22 12.21 4.83 37.34
CA ALA A 22 11.29 4.40 36.29
C ALA A 22 10.33 5.52 35.82
N GLN A 23 10.85 6.45 35.03
CA GLN A 23 10.12 7.43 34.22
C GLN A 23 10.50 7.24 32.74
N ASP A 24 9.67 7.77 31.84
CA ASP A 24 9.96 7.80 30.41
C ASP A 24 11.27 8.55 30.14
N TYR A 25 12.15 7.96 29.33
CA TYR A 25 13.35 8.64 28.87
C TYR A 25 13.02 9.46 27.61
N GLN A 26 12.94 10.78 27.76
CA GLN A 26 12.87 11.73 26.65
C GLN A 26 14.29 11.99 26.12
N LEU A 27 14.49 11.86 24.81
CA LEU A 27 15.79 12.17 24.18
C LEU A 27 15.98 13.69 24.10
N GLU A 28 17.05 14.21 24.72
CA GLU A 28 17.34 15.65 24.78
C GLU A 28 18.50 16.13 23.88
N ARG A 29 19.44 15.23 23.55
CA ARG A 29 20.67 15.56 22.82
C ARG A 29 20.94 14.51 21.76
N ALA A 30 21.35 14.96 20.57
CA ALA A 30 21.67 14.10 19.45
C ALA A 30 22.67 14.79 18.51
N LEU A 31 23.16 14.07 17.52
CA LEU A 31 23.85 14.62 16.35
C LEU A 31 22.90 14.56 15.15
N CYS A 32 22.97 15.51 14.23
CA CYS A 32 22.27 15.45 12.96
C CYS A 32 23.22 15.52 11.75
N LEU A 33 22.75 15.02 10.62
CA LEU A 33 23.43 15.07 9.34
C LEU A 33 22.38 15.41 8.27
N PRO A 34 22.55 16.47 7.45
CA PRO A 34 21.61 16.77 6.37
C PRO A 34 21.59 15.68 5.29
N THR A 35 20.51 15.60 4.52
CA THR A 35 20.57 14.95 3.21
C THR A 35 21.51 15.75 2.32
N LEU A 36 22.39 15.05 1.62
CA LEU A 36 23.20 15.62 0.56
C LEU A 36 22.37 15.70 -0.73
N ASN A 37 22.63 16.66 -1.62
CA ASN A 37 21.74 17.01 -2.74
C ASN A 37 21.89 16.07 -3.96
N ALA A 38 23.00 15.35 -4.09
CA ALA A 38 23.23 14.35 -5.14
C ALA A 38 22.26 13.13 -5.12
N TYR A 39 21.22 13.15 -4.29
CA TYR A 39 20.49 11.97 -3.80
C TYR A 39 19.07 11.82 -4.39
N VAL A 40 18.60 12.77 -5.21
CA VAL A 40 17.16 12.96 -5.50
C VAL A 40 16.71 12.36 -6.85
N GLN A 41 17.53 11.56 -7.54
CA GLN A 41 17.32 11.21 -8.96
C GLN A 41 17.31 9.72 -9.34
N SER A 42 17.38 8.76 -8.39
CA SER A 42 17.28 7.31 -8.69
C SER A 42 16.28 6.60 -7.78
N ASN A 43 15.58 5.58 -8.32
CA ASN A 43 14.74 4.66 -7.54
C ASN A 43 15.59 3.60 -6.79
N LEU A 44 16.82 3.35 -7.24
CA LEU A 44 17.80 2.48 -6.60
C LEU A 44 18.98 3.36 -6.15
N TYR A 45 18.97 3.78 -4.88
CA TYR A 45 20.01 4.61 -4.28
C TYR A 45 20.25 4.22 -2.83
N ILE A 46 21.49 4.39 -2.36
CA ILE A 46 21.91 4.07 -1.00
C ILE A 46 22.76 5.23 -0.47
N SER A 47 22.33 5.83 0.64
CA SER A 47 23.16 6.82 1.33
C SER A 47 24.39 6.16 1.99
N PRO A 48 25.50 6.86 2.25
CA PRO A 48 26.68 6.28 2.92
C PRO A 48 26.37 5.66 4.28
N ILE A 49 25.38 6.25 4.95
CA ILE A 49 24.86 5.78 6.23
C ILE A 49 24.26 4.38 6.05
N GLU A 50 23.33 4.21 5.12
CA GLU A 50 22.77 2.90 4.76
C GLU A 50 23.86 1.94 4.22
N GLY A 51 24.77 2.41 3.36
CA GLY A 51 25.88 1.60 2.83
C GLY A 51 26.84 1.09 3.90
N SER A 52 27.11 1.88 4.94
CA SER A 52 27.90 1.45 6.11
C SER A 52 27.17 0.42 6.96
N LEU A 53 25.84 0.54 7.13
CA LEU A 53 25.01 -0.46 7.81
C LEU A 53 24.98 -1.78 7.03
N ILE A 54 24.79 -1.72 5.71
CA ILE A 54 24.74 -2.89 4.81
C ILE A 54 26.05 -3.66 4.85
N SER A 55 27.17 -2.97 4.64
CA SER A 55 28.52 -3.54 4.70
C SER A 55 28.98 -3.93 6.11
N GLY A 56 28.21 -3.60 7.17
CA GLY A 56 28.58 -3.89 8.56
C GLY A 56 29.73 -3.03 9.09
N ARG A 57 30.02 -1.89 8.44
CA ARG A 57 31.05 -0.90 8.81
C ARG A 57 30.47 0.34 9.49
N TRP A 58 29.24 0.26 10.02
CA TRP A 58 28.66 1.35 10.80
C TRP A 58 29.48 1.61 12.06
N GLU A 59 29.83 2.87 12.28
CA GLU A 59 30.47 3.37 13.48
C GLU A 59 29.63 4.53 14.03
N SER A 60 29.41 4.54 15.35
CA SER A 60 28.84 5.66 16.07
C SER A 60 29.51 7.00 15.66
N PRO A 61 28.78 7.96 15.07
CA PRO A 61 29.38 9.23 14.69
C PRO A 61 29.69 10.09 15.91
N VAL A 62 30.64 11.02 15.72
CA VAL A 62 31.00 12.06 16.68
C VAL A 62 30.78 13.43 16.04
N GLU A 63 30.54 14.45 16.85
CA GLU A 63 30.40 15.83 16.40
C GLU A 63 31.65 16.26 15.59
N GLY A 64 31.43 16.93 14.47
CA GLY A 64 32.50 17.33 13.54
C GLY A 64 32.99 16.23 12.59
N LYS A 65 32.57 14.96 12.73
CA LYS A 65 32.90 13.90 11.75
C LYS A 65 32.23 14.24 10.41
N GLN A 66 33.03 14.27 9.34
CA GLN A 66 32.54 14.52 7.99
C GLN A 66 32.12 13.23 7.28
N VAL A 67 31.12 13.34 6.41
CA VAL A 67 30.62 12.30 5.50
C VAL A 67 30.63 12.88 4.10
N ALA A 68 31.43 12.31 3.19
CA ALA A 68 31.63 12.82 1.83
C ALA A 68 31.12 11.84 0.76
N VAL A 69 30.47 12.37 -0.28
CA VAL A 69 29.88 11.61 -1.41
C VAL A 69 29.91 12.45 -2.69
N LEU A 70 30.44 11.89 -3.78
CA LEU A 70 30.36 12.50 -5.12
C LEU A 70 30.76 14.00 -5.17
N GLY A 71 31.69 14.42 -4.31
CA GLY A 71 32.15 15.81 -4.19
C GLY A 71 31.37 16.70 -3.22
N GLU A 72 30.24 16.24 -2.65
CA GLU A 72 29.53 16.91 -1.57
C GLU A 72 29.98 16.37 -0.19
N THR A 73 30.04 17.23 0.83
CA THR A 73 30.41 16.85 2.20
C THR A 73 29.40 17.40 3.20
N ALA A 74 28.89 16.53 4.07
CA ALA A 74 28.08 16.89 5.23
C ALA A 74 28.87 16.65 6.53
N THR A 75 28.54 17.38 7.59
CA THR A 75 29.19 17.25 8.91
C THR A 75 28.15 16.85 9.94
N TRP A 76 28.52 15.98 10.88
CA TRP A 76 27.68 15.67 12.04
C TRP A 76 27.67 16.84 13.03
N GLU A 77 26.52 17.47 13.22
CA GLU A 77 26.33 18.67 14.05
C GLU A 77 25.51 18.34 15.30
N ALA A 78 25.91 18.84 16.47
CA ALA A 78 25.14 18.63 17.69
C ALA A 78 23.83 19.43 17.71
N ILE A 79 22.74 18.74 18.05
CA ILE A 79 21.40 19.31 18.18
C ILE A 79 20.79 18.98 19.54
N ARG A 80 19.85 19.82 19.98
CA ARG A 80 19.12 19.67 21.24
C ARG A 80 17.63 19.69 20.97
N ALA A 81 16.88 18.96 21.80
CA ALA A 81 15.45 19.06 21.84
C ALA A 81 15.02 20.39 22.51
N ASP A 82 13.89 20.93 22.08
CA ASP A 82 13.19 21.99 22.80
C ASP A 82 12.55 21.46 24.09
N THR A 83 11.94 22.35 24.87
CA THR A 83 11.27 22.01 26.14
C THR A 83 10.06 21.07 25.98
N ALA A 84 9.55 20.89 24.76
CA ALA A 84 8.52 19.91 24.44
C ALA A 84 9.09 18.57 23.91
N GLY A 85 10.42 18.42 23.88
CA GLY A 85 11.10 17.20 23.44
C GLY A 85 11.28 17.07 21.92
N TRP A 86 11.10 18.14 21.16
CA TRP A 86 11.31 18.13 19.70
C TRP A 86 12.69 18.67 19.30
N PHE A 87 13.41 17.89 18.52
CA PHE A 87 14.49 18.38 17.68
C PHE A 87 13.92 19.08 16.45
N GLN A 88 14.48 20.23 16.09
CA GLN A 88 14.12 21.01 14.91
C GLN A 88 15.40 21.52 14.23
N HIS A 89 15.64 21.14 12.98
CA HIS A 89 16.78 21.62 12.19
C HIS A 89 16.47 21.50 10.69
N PRO A 90 16.99 22.37 9.81
CA PRO A 90 16.86 22.19 8.36
C PRO A 90 17.34 20.81 7.89
N SER A 91 18.42 20.28 8.48
CA SER A 91 18.97 18.94 8.22
C SER A 91 18.00 17.79 8.43
N LEU A 92 16.94 17.95 9.26
CA LEU A 92 15.95 16.89 9.49
C LEU A 92 14.94 16.74 8.34
N ARG A 93 15.03 17.56 7.28
CA ARG A 93 14.24 17.39 6.05
C ARG A 93 14.88 16.35 5.13
N GLY A 94 14.69 15.07 5.48
CA GLY A 94 15.24 13.92 4.76
C GLY A 94 16.56 13.37 5.33
N GLY A 95 17.21 14.07 6.25
CA GLY A 95 18.53 13.71 6.77
C GLY A 95 18.46 12.71 7.93
N TYR A 96 19.56 12.61 8.69
CA TYR A 96 19.70 11.68 9.80
C TYR A 96 19.80 12.39 11.15
N VAL A 97 19.34 11.71 12.20
CA VAL A 97 19.61 12.05 13.59
C VAL A 97 20.16 10.81 14.29
N TYR A 98 21.27 10.96 14.99
CA TYR A 98 21.93 9.91 15.76
C TYR A 98 21.97 10.26 17.24
N ALA A 99 21.65 9.29 18.09
CA ALA A 99 21.84 9.37 19.54
C ALA A 99 22.46 8.09 20.09
N ASN A 100 23.30 8.24 21.10
CA ASN A 100 23.83 7.14 21.88
C ASN A 100 23.16 7.15 23.25
N ILE A 101 22.43 6.08 23.59
CA ILE A 101 21.63 6.00 24.82
C ILE A 101 22.25 4.95 25.76
N PRO A 102 22.80 5.35 26.91
CA PRO A 102 23.37 4.41 27.87
C PRO A 102 22.30 3.64 28.64
N SER A 103 22.55 2.37 28.92
CA SER A 103 21.73 1.54 29.81
C SER A 103 22.60 0.84 30.86
N ASP A 104 22.12 0.88 32.11
CA ASP A 104 22.71 0.25 33.30
C ASP A 104 22.78 -1.28 33.19
N LYS A 105 21.82 -1.86 32.47
CA LYS A 105 21.62 -3.30 32.28
C LYS A 105 20.99 -3.60 30.93
N GLU A 106 20.95 -4.87 30.57
CA GLU A 106 20.12 -5.34 29.47
C GLU A 106 18.64 -5.26 29.87
N LYS A 107 17.80 -4.65 29.03
CA LYS A 107 16.35 -4.48 29.27
C LYS A 107 15.58 -4.20 27.98
N VAL A 108 14.30 -4.55 27.95
CA VAL A 108 13.37 -4.15 26.88
C VAL A 108 12.63 -2.87 27.29
N VAL A 109 12.44 -1.97 26.33
CA VAL A 109 11.66 -0.72 26.45
C VAL A 109 10.78 -0.57 25.21
N LEU A 110 9.74 0.28 25.27
CA LEU A 110 8.98 0.66 24.08
C LEU A 110 9.54 1.96 23.49
N LEU A 111 9.89 1.94 22.21
CA LEU A 111 10.29 3.11 21.44
C LEU A 111 9.04 3.81 20.88
N GLU A 112 8.87 5.08 21.24
CA GLU A 112 7.99 6.05 20.57
C GLU A 112 8.89 7.03 19.79
N SER A 113 8.76 7.11 18.47
CA SER A 113 9.53 8.04 17.63
C SER A 113 8.64 8.72 16.59
N LEU A 114 8.65 10.06 16.57
CA LEU A 114 7.77 10.92 15.78
C LEU A 114 8.59 11.81 14.84
N GLY A 115 8.21 11.89 13.56
CA GLY A 115 8.87 12.72 12.52
C GLY A 115 9.85 11.97 11.60
N ASN A 116 10.14 10.69 11.89
CA ASN A 116 11.07 9.84 11.14
C ASN A 116 10.40 8.90 10.13
N LYS A 117 11.07 8.66 9.00
CA LYS A 117 10.71 7.65 8.00
C LYS A 117 10.94 6.24 8.56
N TRP A 118 12.13 5.99 9.10
CA TRP A 118 12.62 4.73 9.67
C TRP A 118 13.51 5.00 10.90
N ALA A 119 13.81 3.97 11.68
CA ALA A 119 14.80 3.97 12.74
C ALA A 119 15.70 2.72 12.66
N TYR A 120 16.95 2.83 13.07
CA TYR A 120 17.85 1.71 13.34
C TYR A 120 18.21 1.74 14.83
N VAL A 121 17.95 0.65 15.54
CA VAL A 121 18.27 0.49 16.96
C VAL A 121 19.29 -0.64 17.09
N ASN A 122 20.50 -0.30 17.53
CA ASN A 122 21.65 -1.23 17.54
C ASN A 122 21.89 -1.93 16.18
N GLY A 123 21.56 -1.24 15.07
CA GLY A 123 21.62 -1.75 13.70
C GLY A 123 20.35 -2.44 13.18
N GLU A 124 19.36 -2.74 14.03
CA GLU A 124 18.09 -3.34 13.61
C GLU A 124 17.12 -2.29 13.05
N ALA A 125 16.69 -2.46 11.80
CA ALA A 125 15.71 -1.57 11.16
C ALA A 125 14.31 -1.72 11.75
N ARG A 126 13.64 -0.59 12.00
CA ARG A 126 12.28 -0.44 12.55
C ARG A 126 11.52 0.67 11.80
N ILE A 127 10.20 0.56 11.68
CA ILE A 127 9.38 1.62 11.08
C ILE A 127 9.39 2.89 11.95
N GLY A 128 9.25 4.06 11.32
CA GLY A 128 9.14 5.37 11.97
C GLY A 128 7.82 6.07 11.64
N ASN A 129 7.41 7.01 12.50
CA ASN A 129 6.21 7.81 12.27
C ASN A 129 6.55 9.04 11.44
N ARG A 130 6.36 8.92 10.12
CA ARG A 130 6.64 10.00 9.16
C ARG A 130 5.58 11.09 9.06
N TYR A 131 4.43 10.89 9.70
CA TYR A 131 3.23 11.71 9.51
C TYR A 131 3.12 12.78 10.60
N GLN A 132 3.42 12.41 11.85
CA GLN A 132 3.36 13.30 13.00
C GLN A 132 4.56 14.26 13.05
N GLY A 133 4.25 15.56 13.17
CA GLY A 133 5.21 16.64 13.40
C GLY A 133 4.76 17.65 14.44
N LYS A 134 3.75 17.31 15.26
CA LYS A 134 3.14 18.14 16.30
C LYS A 134 2.55 17.29 17.43
N ASP A 135 2.29 17.91 18.58
CA ASP A 135 1.70 17.28 19.76
C ASP A 135 0.19 17.52 19.88
N SER A 136 -0.32 18.63 19.34
CA SER A 136 -1.73 19.00 19.30
C SER A 136 -2.32 18.82 17.91
N PHE A 137 -3.57 18.40 17.85
CA PHE A 137 -4.34 18.13 16.64
C PHE A 137 -5.76 18.63 16.86
N GLU A 138 -6.40 19.18 15.83
CA GLU A 138 -7.82 19.47 15.85
C GLU A 138 -8.64 18.18 15.99
N ASP A 139 -9.89 18.25 16.45
CA ASP A 139 -10.72 17.06 16.69
C ASP A 139 -11.06 16.28 15.41
N TRP A 140 -10.97 16.93 14.24
CA TRP A 140 -11.15 16.29 12.93
C TRP A 140 -9.87 15.64 12.39
N GLU A 141 -8.68 15.98 12.91
CA GLU A 141 -7.42 15.55 12.33
C GLU A 141 -7.04 14.11 12.70
N PRO A 142 -6.48 13.32 11.76
CA PRO A 142 -5.97 11.99 12.07
C PRO A 142 -4.75 12.04 13.00
N LYS A 143 -4.80 11.24 14.07
CA LYS A 143 -3.73 11.11 15.07
C LYS A 143 -2.87 9.89 14.75
N PHE A 144 -1.56 10.09 14.68
CA PHE A 144 -0.57 9.08 14.30
C PHE A 144 0.33 8.64 15.47
N ASP A 145 -0.02 8.93 16.71
CA ASP A 145 0.83 8.75 17.89
C ASP A 145 0.92 7.28 18.39
N PHE A 146 0.43 6.35 17.59
CA PHE A 146 0.29 4.94 17.94
C PHE A 146 1.55 4.07 17.77
N LEU A 147 2.66 4.65 17.30
CA LEU A 147 3.92 3.92 17.12
C LEU A 147 4.59 3.62 18.47
N LEU A 148 4.38 2.40 18.98
CA LEU A 148 5.06 1.87 20.17
C LEU A 148 5.71 0.52 19.83
N LEU A 149 7.04 0.51 19.70
CA LEU A 149 7.80 -0.66 19.24
C LEU A 149 8.71 -1.22 20.34
N PRO A 150 8.64 -2.53 20.69
CA PRO A 150 9.52 -3.11 21.68
C PRO A 150 10.96 -3.19 21.14
N VAL A 151 11.91 -2.58 21.84
CA VAL A 151 13.34 -2.56 21.48
C VAL A 151 14.21 -3.03 22.66
N LYS A 152 15.27 -3.79 22.35
CA LYS A 152 16.20 -4.31 23.35
C LYS A 152 17.40 -3.39 23.52
N LEU A 153 17.55 -2.83 24.73
CA LEU A 153 18.74 -2.13 25.16
C LEU A 153 19.74 -3.14 25.72
N LYS A 154 20.97 -3.09 25.23
CA LYS A 154 22.15 -3.79 25.77
C LYS A 154 22.69 -3.00 26.95
N LYS A 155 23.38 -3.67 27.89
CA LYS A 155 24.16 -2.99 28.93
C LYS A 155 25.28 -2.15 28.28
N GLY A 156 25.46 -0.92 28.74
CA GLY A 156 26.38 0.04 28.13
C GLY A 156 25.66 0.91 27.09
N ASN A 157 26.38 1.25 26.02
CA ASN A 157 25.92 2.20 25.01
C ASN A 157 25.03 1.52 23.96
N ASN A 158 23.96 2.21 23.54
CA ASN A 158 23.03 1.75 22.50
C ASN A 158 22.91 2.80 21.40
N ASP A 159 23.04 2.36 20.15
CA ASP A 159 22.98 3.24 18.98
C ASP A 159 21.53 3.38 18.49
N PHE A 160 21.07 4.63 18.39
CA PHE A 160 19.78 4.99 17.80
C PHE A 160 20.01 5.94 16.62
N LEU A 161 19.59 5.54 15.43
CA LEU A 161 19.75 6.32 14.20
C LEU A 161 18.39 6.46 13.49
N PHE A 162 17.92 7.69 13.30
CA PHE A 162 16.62 8.00 12.73
C PHE A 162 16.80 8.67 11.36
N GLN A 163 16.20 8.11 10.31
CA GLN A 163 16.08 8.77 9.01
C GLN A 163 14.86 9.69 9.07
N CYS A 164 15.07 11.01 9.11
CA CYS A 164 14.03 12.01 9.28
C CYS A 164 13.35 12.36 7.95
N ASN A 165 12.14 12.93 8.00
CA ASN A 165 11.39 13.31 6.78
C ASN A 165 10.94 14.78 6.80
N ARG A 166 10.11 15.15 7.77
CA ARG A 166 9.38 16.44 7.76
C ARG A 166 10.05 17.57 8.57
N GLY A 167 11.36 17.47 8.86
CA GLY A 167 12.13 18.57 9.49
C GLY A 167 12.06 18.66 11.02
N ARG A 168 11.33 17.76 11.69
CA ARG A 168 11.30 17.63 13.16
C ARG A 168 11.44 16.16 13.57
N LEU A 169 11.93 15.91 14.78
CA LEU A 169 12.01 14.57 15.38
C LEU A 169 11.71 14.67 16.88
N LYS A 170 11.00 13.70 17.45
CA LYS A 170 10.81 13.52 18.89
C LYS A 170 10.87 12.04 19.24
N VAL A 171 11.60 11.69 20.31
CA VAL A 171 11.90 10.30 20.67
C VAL A 171 11.74 10.11 22.17
N ARG A 172 10.99 9.08 22.56
CA ARG A 172 10.84 8.61 23.93
C ARG A 172 11.08 7.11 24.04
N LEU A 173 11.62 6.68 25.17
CA LEU A 173 11.70 5.27 25.56
C LEU A 173 10.87 5.06 26.82
N HIS A 174 9.80 4.29 26.71
CA HIS A 174 8.89 3.98 27.82
C HIS A 174 9.34 2.70 28.54
N PRO A 175 9.38 2.67 29.88
CA PRO A 175 9.53 1.44 30.65
C PRO A 175 8.44 0.41 30.30
N LEU A 176 8.82 -0.85 30.22
CA LEU A 176 7.89 -1.94 29.88
C LEU A 176 6.98 -2.28 31.08
N ALA A 177 5.70 -1.94 30.99
CA ALA A 177 4.71 -2.26 32.04
C ALA A 177 4.26 -3.72 32.03
N LYS A 178 4.13 -4.33 30.83
CA LYS A 178 3.80 -5.74 30.60
C LYS A 178 4.60 -6.25 29.40
N GLU A 179 5.05 -7.50 29.44
CA GLU A 179 5.79 -8.11 28.32
C GLU A 179 4.92 -8.42 27.09
N VAL A 180 3.62 -8.55 27.30
CA VAL A 180 2.62 -8.79 26.27
C VAL A 180 1.44 -7.90 26.61
N SER A 181 1.05 -7.01 25.69
CA SER A 181 0.01 -6.01 25.95
C SER A 181 -0.74 -5.61 24.70
N PHE A 182 -1.92 -5.03 24.89
CA PHE A 182 -2.58 -4.22 23.88
C PHE A 182 -1.86 -2.87 23.71
N ASN A 183 -1.99 -2.28 22.52
CA ASN A 183 -1.73 -0.88 22.24
C ASN A 183 -3.03 -0.27 21.67
N ALA A 184 -3.85 0.27 22.57
CA ALA A 184 -5.14 0.85 22.24
C ALA A 184 -5.06 2.22 21.51
N LYS A 185 -3.85 2.72 21.18
CA LYS A 185 -3.70 3.92 20.36
C LYS A 185 -4.04 3.68 18.88
N ASP A 186 -3.94 2.45 18.38
CA ASP A 186 -4.33 2.08 17.00
C ASP A 186 -5.44 1.04 17.00
N LEU A 187 -6.65 1.52 16.77
CA LEU A 187 -7.89 0.74 16.72
C LEU A 187 -8.51 0.82 15.33
N THR A 188 -9.09 -0.26 14.85
CA THR A 188 -10.17 -0.19 13.85
C THR A 188 -11.43 -0.69 14.54
N LEU A 189 -12.47 0.14 14.66
CA LEU A 189 -13.75 -0.23 15.25
C LEU A 189 -14.91 0.21 14.34
N PRO A 190 -16.01 -0.56 14.30
CA PRO A 190 -17.24 -0.13 13.67
C PRO A 190 -17.99 0.84 14.60
N ASP A 191 -19.02 1.49 14.07
CA ASP A 191 -20.07 2.05 14.90
C ASP A 191 -21.24 1.04 14.94
N CYS A 192 -21.80 0.80 16.12
CA CYS A 192 -23.09 0.11 16.27
C CYS A 192 -24.23 1.03 15.82
N ARG A 193 -25.33 0.47 15.30
CA ARG A 193 -26.61 1.18 15.14
C ARG A 193 -27.65 0.72 16.17
N ALA A 194 -28.57 1.60 16.55
CA ALA A 194 -29.72 1.20 17.36
C ALA A 194 -30.57 0.15 16.62
N GLY A 195 -30.95 -0.92 17.31
CA GLY A 195 -31.69 -2.07 16.76
C GLY A 195 -30.86 -3.08 15.95
N GLU A 196 -29.55 -2.89 15.86
CA GLU A 196 -28.65 -3.76 15.07
C GLU A 196 -28.53 -5.18 15.64
N ASN A 197 -28.38 -6.16 14.75
CA ASN A 197 -28.24 -7.59 15.08
C ASN A 197 -27.20 -8.25 14.15
N GLU A 198 -25.93 -7.89 14.33
CA GLU A 198 -24.82 -8.32 13.48
C GLU A 198 -23.58 -8.74 14.28
N VAL A 199 -22.74 -9.56 13.64
CA VAL A 199 -21.38 -9.84 14.10
C VAL A 199 -20.42 -9.02 13.23
N MET A 200 -19.83 -7.99 13.83
CA MET A 200 -18.91 -7.07 13.17
C MET A 200 -17.45 -7.43 13.48
N TRP A 201 -16.52 -6.72 12.85
CA TRP A 201 -15.08 -6.86 13.07
C TRP A 201 -14.52 -5.63 13.79
N GLY A 202 -13.60 -5.85 14.73
CA GLY A 202 -12.68 -4.82 15.22
C GLY A 202 -11.24 -5.29 15.05
N SER A 203 -10.28 -4.39 15.23
CA SER A 203 -8.88 -4.78 15.36
C SER A 203 -8.10 -3.85 16.29
N ILE A 204 -7.12 -4.42 16.99
CA ILE A 204 -6.28 -3.74 17.99
C ILE A 204 -4.84 -4.22 17.87
N VAL A 205 -3.87 -3.34 18.09
CA VAL A 205 -2.46 -3.72 18.10
C VAL A 205 -2.12 -4.51 19.36
N VAL A 206 -1.46 -5.65 19.18
CA VAL A 206 -0.82 -6.43 20.25
C VAL A 206 0.68 -6.30 20.11
N ILE A 207 1.34 -6.05 21.25
CA ILE A 207 2.80 -5.97 21.38
C ILE A 207 3.30 -7.29 22.00
N ASN A 208 4.28 -7.92 21.35
CA ASN A 208 5.11 -8.95 21.97
C ASN A 208 6.49 -8.38 22.28
N ALA A 209 6.73 -8.00 23.53
CA ALA A 209 8.01 -7.49 24.02
C ALA A 209 8.91 -8.60 24.59
N ARG A 210 8.56 -9.88 24.41
CA ARG A 210 9.41 -11.01 24.76
C ARG A 210 10.41 -11.33 23.65
N GLU A 211 11.53 -11.92 24.03
CA GLU A 211 12.50 -12.55 23.12
C GLU A 211 12.09 -13.97 22.69
N LYS A 212 10.82 -14.33 22.86
CA LYS A 212 10.22 -15.60 22.39
C LYS A 212 8.95 -15.32 21.59
N PRO A 213 8.62 -16.15 20.58
CA PRO A 213 7.33 -16.05 19.91
C PRO A 213 6.18 -16.32 20.88
N LEU A 214 5.00 -15.85 20.50
CA LEU A 214 3.72 -16.21 21.10
C LEU A 214 2.93 -17.02 20.06
N GLU A 215 2.29 -18.09 20.51
CA GLU A 215 1.54 -19.04 19.67
C GLU A 215 0.18 -19.32 20.30
N GLY A 216 -0.83 -19.58 19.46
CA GLY A 216 -2.20 -19.84 19.92
C GLY A 216 -2.79 -18.71 20.76
N LEU A 217 -2.44 -17.46 20.44
CA LEU A 217 -3.04 -16.30 21.09
C LEU A 217 -4.53 -16.22 20.77
N GLN A 218 -5.32 -15.69 21.69
CA GLN A 218 -6.74 -15.43 21.47
C GLN A 218 -7.14 -14.06 22.00
N ILE A 219 -8.06 -13.40 21.32
CA ILE A 219 -8.74 -12.20 21.83
C ILE A 219 -10.17 -12.61 22.17
N GLU A 220 -10.51 -12.52 23.46
CA GLU A 220 -11.89 -12.54 23.90
C GLU A 220 -12.44 -11.11 23.89
N SER A 221 -13.64 -10.92 23.32
CA SER A 221 -14.33 -9.65 23.21
C SER A 221 -15.75 -9.75 23.77
N ALA A 222 -16.09 -8.86 24.70
CA ALA A 222 -17.39 -8.82 25.36
C ALA A 222 -17.93 -7.39 25.35
N LEU A 223 -18.92 -7.15 24.49
CA LEU A 223 -19.65 -5.89 24.44
C LEU A 223 -20.67 -5.84 25.60
N GLU A 224 -20.97 -4.67 26.13
CA GLU A 224 -21.82 -4.50 27.33
C GLU A 224 -23.21 -5.15 27.16
N GLY A 225 -23.52 -6.16 27.98
CA GLY A 225 -24.78 -6.91 27.91
C GLY A 225 -24.78 -8.10 26.95
N GLU A 226 -23.71 -8.28 26.16
CA GLU A 226 -23.59 -9.34 25.16
C GLU A 226 -22.76 -10.54 25.61
N PRO A 227 -23.05 -11.75 25.11
CA PRO A 227 -22.17 -12.91 25.29
C PRO A 227 -20.83 -12.70 24.58
N ALA A 228 -19.75 -13.02 25.30
CA ALA A 228 -18.39 -12.93 24.80
C ALA A 228 -18.17 -13.73 23.50
N LEU A 229 -17.26 -13.25 22.67
CA LEU A 229 -16.74 -13.94 21.49
C LEU A 229 -15.25 -14.19 21.67
N LEU A 230 -14.81 -15.36 21.22
CA LEU A 230 -13.39 -15.71 21.16
C LEU A 230 -12.94 -15.65 19.70
N SER A 231 -11.83 -14.95 19.45
CA SER A 231 -11.22 -14.79 18.14
C SER A 231 -9.80 -15.33 18.18
N ASP A 232 -9.40 -16.11 17.18
CA ASP A 232 -8.01 -16.53 17.00
C ASP A 232 -7.14 -15.32 16.65
N ALA A 233 -6.02 -15.17 17.34
CA ALA A 233 -5.05 -14.11 17.15
C ALA A 233 -3.73 -14.63 16.52
N GLY A 234 -3.63 -15.95 16.29
CA GLY A 234 -2.51 -16.59 15.61
C GLY A 234 -1.18 -16.50 16.38
N ALA A 235 -0.10 -16.41 15.62
CA ALA A 235 1.26 -16.27 16.16
C ALA A 235 1.79 -14.83 16.04
N LEU A 236 2.59 -14.41 17.03
CA LEU A 236 3.38 -13.18 17.01
C LEU A 236 4.87 -13.49 17.21
N PRO A 237 5.77 -13.04 16.30
CA PRO A 237 7.22 -13.17 16.49
C PRO A 237 7.73 -12.52 17.78
N PRO A 238 8.94 -12.84 18.25
CA PRO A 238 9.58 -12.10 19.33
C PRO A 238 9.84 -10.64 18.95
N MET A 239 9.78 -9.74 19.93
CA MET A 239 10.09 -8.32 19.81
C MET A 239 9.33 -7.61 18.66
N SER A 240 8.04 -7.91 18.49
CA SER A 240 7.21 -7.46 17.36
C SER A 240 5.87 -6.85 17.78
N VAL A 241 5.14 -6.33 16.80
CA VAL A 241 3.76 -5.85 16.93
C VAL A 241 2.90 -6.38 15.78
N ARG A 242 1.59 -6.55 15.97
CA ARG A 242 0.62 -6.89 14.92
C ARG A 242 -0.76 -6.31 15.26
N LYS A 243 -1.50 -5.78 14.28
CA LYS A 243 -2.89 -5.32 14.48
C LYS A 243 -3.87 -6.48 14.27
N ILE A 244 -4.33 -7.09 15.35
CA ILE A 244 -5.03 -8.38 15.31
C ILE A 244 -6.55 -8.17 15.13
N PRO A 245 -7.21 -8.88 14.19
CA PRO A 245 -8.67 -8.89 14.07
C PRO A 245 -9.35 -9.59 15.24
N PHE A 246 -10.49 -9.09 15.67
CA PHE A 246 -11.40 -9.77 16.59
C PHE A 246 -12.86 -9.48 16.21
N ARG A 247 -13.77 -10.35 16.62
CA ARG A 247 -15.21 -10.20 16.32
C ARG A 247 -15.93 -9.43 17.43
N ILE A 248 -16.98 -8.69 17.09
CA ILE A 248 -17.86 -8.00 18.03
C ILE A 248 -19.28 -8.49 17.76
N ARG A 249 -20.04 -8.83 18.79
CA ARG A 249 -21.48 -9.11 18.69
C ARG A 249 -22.26 -7.90 19.19
N ALA A 250 -23.28 -7.49 18.46
CA ALA A 250 -24.32 -6.59 18.93
C ALA A 250 -25.68 -7.19 18.51
N ASN A 251 -26.50 -7.63 19.46
CA ASN A 251 -27.76 -8.33 19.22
C ASN A 251 -28.96 -7.51 19.74
N GLY A 252 -29.74 -6.91 18.86
CA GLY A 252 -31.00 -6.25 19.21
C GLY A 252 -30.82 -5.02 20.10
N TRP A 253 -29.80 -4.21 19.81
CA TRP A 253 -29.34 -3.13 20.68
C TRP A 253 -30.34 -1.97 20.83
N GLY A 254 -31.21 -2.06 21.83
CA GLY A 254 -32.25 -1.07 22.15
C GLY A 254 -31.80 0.15 22.96
N LYS A 255 -30.49 0.47 23.02
CA LYS A 255 -30.01 1.72 23.62
C LYS A 255 -30.22 2.88 22.63
N ALA A 256 -30.59 4.04 23.16
CA ALA A 256 -30.50 5.32 22.45
C ALA A 256 -29.05 5.62 22.04
N PRO A 257 -28.80 6.54 21.08
CA PRO A 257 -27.45 6.92 20.68
C PRO A 257 -26.56 7.32 21.85
N GLY A 258 -25.27 7.05 21.72
CA GLY A 258 -24.30 7.24 22.79
C GLY A 258 -23.10 6.31 22.62
N ALA A 259 -22.65 5.70 23.72
CA ALA A 259 -21.57 4.72 23.69
C ALA A 259 -21.85 3.56 24.65
N ALA A 260 -21.19 2.44 24.40
CA ALA A 260 -21.19 1.28 25.30
C ALA A 260 -19.78 0.69 25.44
N THR A 261 -19.55 -0.01 26.55
CA THR A 261 -18.23 -0.56 26.85
C THR A 261 -17.99 -1.90 26.14
N LEU A 262 -16.97 -1.94 25.30
CA LEU A 262 -16.39 -3.16 24.74
C LEU A 262 -15.18 -3.57 25.60
N ARG A 263 -15.28 -4.69 26.30
CA ARG A 263 -14.14 -5.29 27.02
C ARG A 263 -13.40 -6.27 26.13
N LEU A 264 -12.08 -6.19 26.10
CA LEU A 264 -11.19 -7.12 25.41
C LEU A 264 -10.27 -7.78 26.43
N ARG A 265 -9.99 -9.08 26.26
CA ARG A 265 -8.97 -9.82 27.02
C ARG A 265 -8.05 -10.55 26.03
N LEU A 266 -6.75 -10.32 26.15
CA LEU A 266 -5.72 -11.03 25.41
C LEU A 266 -5.31 -12.28 26.20
N LEU A 267 -5.51 -13.45 25.62
CA LEU A 267 -5.30 -14.74 26.27
C LEU A 267 -4.17 -15.53 25.58
N ASP A 268 -3.49 -16.39 26.34
CA ASP A 268 -2.70 -17.49 25.77
C ASP A 268 -3.57 -18.72 25.44
N ALA A 269 -2.97 -19.72 24.78
CA ALA A 269 -3.62 -20.97 24.41
C ALA A 269 -4.19 -21.78 25.59
N GLY A 270 -3.81 -21.45 26.84
CA GLY A 270 -4.37 -22.03 28.06
C GLY A 270 -5.52 -21.22 28.68
N GLY A 271 -5.94 -20.13 28.02
CA GLY A 271 -6.98 -19.22 28.51
C GLY A 271 -6.52 -18.24 29.60
N ARG A 272 -5.21 -18.12 29.87
CA ARG A 272 -4.68 -17.16 30.85
C ARG A 272 -4.52 -15.80 30.21
N THR A 273 -5.05 -14.77 30.88
CA THR A 273 -4.96 -13.37 30.45
C THR A 273 -3.54 -12.81 30.56
N PHE A 274 -3.05 -12.21 29.48
CA PHE A 274 -1.88 -11.33 29.47
C PHE A 274 -2.28 -9.87 29.74
N ASP A 275 -3.34 -9.39 29.08
CA ASP A 275 -3.76 -8.00 29.15
C ASP A 275 -5.26 -7.83 28.91
N GLU A 276 -5.82 -6.70 29.35
CA GLU A 276 -7.23 -6.35 29.21
C GLU A 276 -7.38 -4.89 28.78
N ALA A 277 -8.39 -4.60 27.97
CA ALA A 277 -8.74 -3.23 27.56
C ALA A 277 -10.25 -3.01 27.68
N ALA A 278 -10.64 -1.79 28.04
CA ALA A 278 -12.02 -1.32 27.96
C ALA A 278 -12.10 -0.17 26.95
N LEU A 279 -12.86 -0.39 25.88
CA LEU A 279 -13.00 0.53 24.75
C LEU A 279 -14.43 1.07 24.70
N ALA A 280 -14.62 2.28 24.18
CA ALA A 280 -15.94 2.85 23.93
C ALA A 280 -16.35 2.58 22.47
N LEU A 281 -17.39 1.78 22.28
CA LEU A 281 -18.01 1.56 20.97
C LEU A 281 -19.19 2.53 20.80
N GLN A 282 -19.23 3.27 19.70
CA GLN A 282 -20.26 4.29 19.46
C GLN A 282 -21.57 3.63 19.02
N ILE A 283 -22.69 4.15 19.50
CA ILE A 283 -24.05 3.77 19.10
C ILE A 283 -24.66 4.94 18.33
N ARG A 284 -25.00 4.71 17.07
CA ARG A 284 -25.52 5.69 16.11
C ARG A 284 -27.00 5.52 15.88
N GLU A 285 -27.62 6.60 15.41
CA GLU A 285 -28.96 6.56 14.85
C GLU A 285 -29.03 5.63 13.62
N PRO A 286 -30.12 4.88 13.39
CA PRO A 286 -30.22 3.90 12.30
C PRO A 286 -29.94 4.45 10.89
N HIS A 287 -30.24 5.72 10.66
CA HIS A 287 -30.12 6.44 9.38
C HIS A 287 -29.06 7.55 9.39
N GLY A 288 -28.24 7.65 10.44
CA GLY A 288 -27.16 8.63 10.54
C GLY A 288 -25.85 8.17 9.89
N LEU A 289 -24.88 9.09 9.80
CA LEU A 289 -23.49 8.76 9.44
C LEU A 289 -22.93 7.74 10.45
N HIS A 290 -22.38 6.63 9.95
CA HIS A 290 -21.83 5.56 10.79
C HIS A 290 -20.64 4.87 10.12
N ARG A 291 -19.74 4.30 10.93
CA ARG A 291 -18.61 3.48 10.45
C ARG A 291 -19.00 2.02 10.30
N ARG A 292 -18.54 1.41 9.21
CA ARG A 292 -18.57 -0.04 8.95
C ARG A 292 -17.17 -0.58 8.79
N THR A 293 -16.99 -1.85 9.15
CA THR A 293 -15.70 -2.56 9.10
C THR A 293 -15.81 -3.82 8.27
N TYR A 294 -14.75 -4.15 7.53
CA TYR A 294 -14.68 -5.37 6.74
C TYR A 294 -13.27 -5.98 6.82
N ARG A 295 -13.16 -7.27 6.50
CA ARG A 295 -11.88 -7.95 6.33
C ARG A 295 -11.44 -7.78 4.87
N SER A 296 -10.34 -7.07 4.65
CA SER A 296 -9.88 -6.74 3.28
C SER A 296 -9.38 -7.97 2.52
N SER A 297 -9.66 -8.00 1.22
CA SER A 297 -9.24 -9.07 0.29
C SER A 297 -7.73 -9.16 0.08
N VAL A 298 -6.98 -8.09 0.39
CA VAL A 298 -5.52 -8.02 0.20
C VAL A 298 -4.77 -8.87 1.23
N ASP A 299 -4.87 -8.54 2.52
CA ASP A 299 -4.01 -9.08 3.59
C ASP A 299 -4.80 -9.61 4.80
N GLY A 300 -6.14 -9.67 4.70
CA GLY A 300 -6.99 -10.12 5.79
C GLY A 300 -7.06 -9.18 7.00
N SER A 301 -6.55 -7.93 6.89
CA SER A 301 -6.68 -6.89 7.91
C SER A 301 -8.10 -6.33 8.00
N ILE A 302 -8.43 -5.69 9.13
CA ILE A 302 -9.71 -4.97 9.29
C ILE A 302 -9.54 -3.51 8.91
N GLN A 303 -10.14 -3.16 7.78
CA GLN A 303 -10.31 -1.79 7.29
C GLN A 303 -11.72 -1.29 7.62
N TYR A 304 -11.95 0.01 7.45
CA TYR A 304 -13.27 0.60 7.70
C TYR A 304 -13.69 1.56 6.57
N TYR A 305 -14.97 1.90 6.55
CA TYR A 305 -15.55 2.90 5.65
C TYR A 305 -16.68 3.63 6.38
N ALA A 306 -16.96 4.86 5.97
CA ALA A 306 -18.14 5.58 6.44
C ALA A 306 -19.32 5.37 5.49
N VAL A 307 -20.53 5.33 6.06
CA VAL A 307 -21.78 5.22 5.32
C VAL A 307 -22.69 6.36 5.74
N LEU A 308 -23.09 7.19 4.78
CA LEU A 308 -24.11 8.21 4.92
C LEU A 308 -25.36 7.75 4.14
N PRO A 309 -26.38 7.18 4.80
CA PRO A 309 -27.55 6.64 4.12
C PRO A 309 -28.36 7.72 3.39
N ALA A 310 -29.05 7.32 2.32
CA ALA A 310 -30.08 8.13 1.69
C ALA A 310 -31.24 8.41 2.67
N THR A 311 -31.89 9.58 2.54
CA THR A 311 -33.03 9.92 3.41
C THR A 311 -34.37 9.34 2.94
N ALA A 312 -34.54 9.03 1.65
CA ALA A 312 -35.76 8.40 1.16
C ALA A 312 -35.66 6.85 1.19
N PRO A 313 -36.68 6.14 1.70
CA PRO A 313 -36.76 4.69 1.57
C PRO A 313 -36.74 4.25 0.10
N GLY A 314 -35.99 3.19 -0.22
CA GLY A 314 -35.89 2.64 -1.57
C GLY A 314 -35.02 3.45 -2.55
N ALA A 315 -34.20 4.38 -2.06
CA ALA A 315 -33.20 5.06 -2.91
C ALA A 315 -32.12 4.08 -3.36
N GLN A 316 -32.03 3.82 -4.68
CA GLN A 316 -31.14 2.80 -5.25
C GLN A 316 -29.82 3.35 -5.82
N ALA A 317 -29.52 4.63 -5.64
CA ALA A 317 -28.25 5.21 -6.12
C ALA A 317 -27.16 5.16 -5.04
N LEU A 318 -25.90 5.07 -5.50
CA LEU A 318 -24.72 5.02 -4.64
C LEU A 318 -23.65 6.00 -5.14
N VAL A 319 -23.10 6.80 -4.25
CA VAL A 319 -21.92 7.63 -4.51
C VAL A 319 -20.73 7.06 -3.73
N LEU A 320 -19.71 6.58 -4.44
CA LEU A 320 -18.42 6.24 -3.86
C LEU A 320 -17.60 7.52 -3.73
N SER A 321 -17.31 7.94 -2.49
CA SER A 321 -16.59 9.17 -2.18
C SER A 321 -15.19 8.86 -1.62
N VAL A 322 -14.16 9.09 -2.43
CA VAL A 322 -12.77 8.81 -2.05
C VAL A 322 -12.11 10.04 -1.41
N HIS A 323 -11.47 9.85 -0.26
CA HIS A 323 -10.97 10.94 0.59
C HIS A 323 -9.64 11.58 0.14
N GLY A 324 -9.45 12.83 0.54
CA GLY A 324 -8.22 13.61 0.38
C GLY A 324 -7.04 13.11 1.25
N ALA A 325 -5.85 13.68 1.04
CA ALA A 325 -4.68 13.32 1.83
C ALA A 325 -4.78 13.91 3.25
N ASN A 326 -4.45 13.13 4.28
CA ASN A 326 -4.64 13.49 5.70
C ASN A 326 -6.11 13.63 6.13
N VAL A 327 -7.05 13.01 5.40
CA VAL A 327 -8.49 12.94 5.72
C VAL A 327 -8.82 11.50 6.11
N GLU A 328 -9.59 11.28 7.19
CA GLU A 328 -10.16 9.96 7.49
C GLU A 328 -11.46 9.73 6.71
N ALA A 329 -11.82 8.47 6.45
CA ALA A 329 -13.07 8.09 5.81
C ALA A 329 -14.32 8.69 6.50
N TRP A 330 -14.27 8.85 7.83
CA TRP A 330 -15.32 9.56 8.56
C TRP A 330 -15.48 11.01 8.10
N ASN A 331 -14.41 11.81 8.10
CA ASN A 331 -14.48 13.23 7.74
C ASN A 331 -14.96 13.42 6.30
N GLN A 332 -14.55 12.52 5.39
CA GLN A 332 -15.02 12.52 4.01
C GLN A 332 -16.54 12.32 3.94
N GLY A 333 -17.11 11.37 4.70
CA GLY A 333 -18.56 11.18 4.78
C GLY A 333 -19.31 12.32 5.48
N ASP A 334 -18.69 12.94 6.48
CA ASP A 334 -19.21 14.09 7.27
C ASP A 334 -19.21 15.41 6.47
N SER A 335 -18.48 15.45 5.35
CA SER A 335 -18.40 16.63 4.46
C SER A 335 -19.61 16.78 3.52
N TYR A 336 -20.60 15.88 3.59
CA TYR A 336 -21.78 15.86 2.73
C TYR A 336 -23.09 16.04 3.51
N ALA A 337 -24.05 16.74 2.93
CA ALA A 337 -25.45 16.59 3.29
C ALA A 337 -26.02 15.26 2.78
N GLN A 338 -26.90 14.64 3.57
CA GLN A 338 -27.62 13.44 3.16
C GLN A 338 -28.48 13.72 1.93
N LYS A 339 -28.37 12.87 0.90
CA LYS A 339 -29.18 12.97 -0.31
C LYS A 339 -30.46 12.16 -0.17
N SER A 340 -31.54 12.62 -0.77
CA SER A 340 -32.80 11.86 -0.79
C SER A 340 -32.73 10.65 -1.73
N TRP A 341 -31.95 10.75 -2.80
CA TRP A 341 -31.95 9.79 -3.91
C TRP A 341 -30.76 8.84 -3.93
N ALA A 342 -29.69 9.10 -3.16
CA ALA A 342 -28.48 8.29 -3.11
C ALA A 342 -27.93 8.14 -1.68
N SER A 343 -27.32 6.99 -1.40
CA SER A 343 -26.42 6.82 -0.24
C SER A 343 -24.99 7.18 -0.65
N ILE A 344 -24.21 7.73 0.27
CA ILE A 344 -22.79 8.02 0.05
C ILE A 344 -21.95 7.06 0.91
N VAL A 345 -20.93 6.45 0.32
CA VAL A 345 -19.98 5.57 1.04
C VAL A 345 -18.56 6.07 0.81
N ALA A 346 -17.80 6.21 1.90
CA ALA A 346 -16.42 6.68 1.87
C ALA A 346 -15.47 5.59 2.39
N PRO A 347 -14.73 4.87 1.52
CA PRO A 347 -13.70 3.92 1.95
C PRO A 347 -12.53 4.62 2.64
N THR A 348 -11.72 3.87 3.40
CA THR A 348 -10.33 4.27 3.70
C THR A 348 -9.39 3.88 2.56
N ASN A 349 -8.45 4.77 2.20
CA ASN A 349 -7.27 4.46 1.39
C ASN A 349 -6.23 3.65 2.20
N ARG A 350 -6.65 2.64 2.97
CA ARG A 350 -5.98 2.04 4.15
C ARG A 350 -5.77 2.99 5.33
N ARG A 351 -5.22 4.17 5.09
CA ARG A 351 -4.92 5.26 6.05
C ARG A 351 -5.08 6.61 5.36
N PRO A 352 -5.14 7.74 6.10
CA PRO A 352 -5.35 9.09 5.54
C PRO A 352 -4.36 9.53 4.46
N TYR A 353 -3.12 9.04 4.47
CA TYR A 353 -2.17 9.22 3.36
C TYR A 353 -2.11 8.01 2.44
N GLY A 354 -2.20 6.80 3.01
CA GLY A 354 -2.57 5.59 2.29
C GLY A 354 -1.64 5.22 1.13
N TYR A 355 -2.26 4.93 -0.01
CA TYR A 355 -1.62 4.57 -1.28
C TYR A 355 -2.10 5.42 -2.46
N ASN A 356 -2.43 6.70 -2.24
CA ASN A 356 -3.01 7.60 -3.26
C ASN A 356 -4.24 7.06 -4.05
N TRP A 357 -4.97 6.05 -3.56
CA TRP A 357 -5.99 5.30 -4.34
C TRP A 357 -5.42 4.48 -5.52
N GLU A 358 -4.11 4.30 -5.54
CA GLU A 358 -3.36 3.32 -6.33
C GLU A 358 -3.23 2.00 -5.53
N ASP A 359 -2.45 1.04 -6.05
CA ASP A 359 -2.04 -0.21 -5.37
C ASP A 359 -3.19 -0.94 -4.62
N TRP A 360 -3.13 -0.97 -3.28
CA TRP A 360 -4.05 -1.62 -2.37
C TRP A 360 -5.21 -0.72 -1.93
N GLY A 361 -5.01 0.60 -1.94
CA GLY A 361 -6.09 1.57 -1.68
C GLY A 361 -7.15 1.54 -2.79
N ARG A 362 -6.71 1.30 -4.03
CA ARG A 362 -7.57 0.98 -5.18
C ARG A 362 -8.45 -0.24 -4.90
N ILE A 363 -7.87 -1.32 -4.38
CA ILE A 363 -8.58 -2.59 -4.12
C ILE A 363 -9.63 -2.36 -3.03
N ASP A 364 -9.26 -1.68 -1.93
CA ASP A 364 -10.21 -1.36 -0.84
C ASP A 364 -11.39 -0.49 -1.30
N ALA A 365 -11.18 0.44 -2.23
CA ALA A 365 -12.27 1.23 -2.80
C ALA A 365 -13.27 0.36 -3.58
N ILE A 366 -12.80 -0.68 -4.27
CA ILE A 366 -13.65 -1.63 -5.00
C ILE A 366 -14.28 -2.67 -4.07
N ASP A 367 -13.55 -3.19 -3.07
CA ASP A 367 -14.11 -4.04 -1.99
C ASP A 367 -15.29 -3.32 -1.31
N VAL A 368 -15.12 -2.05 -0.92
CA VAL A 368 -16.19 -1.24 -0.29
C VAL A 368 -17.34 -0.93 -1.25
N LEU A 369 -17.06 -0.67 -2.52
CA LEU A 369 -18.11 -0.52 -3.53
C LEU A 369 -18.97 -1.78 -3.63
N GLU A 370 -18.36 -2.95 -3.70
CA GLU A 370 -19.07 -4.23 -3.82
C GLU A 370 -19.86 -4.57 -2.57
N LEU A 371 -19.30 -4.34 -1.38
CA LEU A 371 -20.02 -4.47 -0.11
C LEU A 371 -21.22 -3.52 -0.03
N ALA A 372 -21.05 -2.25 -0.41
CA ALA A 372 -22.14 -1.27 -0.40
C ALA A 372 -23.24 -1.63 -1.41
N GLN A 373 -22.89 -2.10 -2.62
CA GLN A 373 -23.86 -2.56 -3.60
C GLN A 373 -24.68 -3.77 -3.10
N GLN A 374 -24.05 -4.70 -2.37
CA GLN A 374 -24.73 -5.84 -1.75
C GLN A 374 -25.62 -5.46 -0.57
N GLN A 375 -25.22 -4.47 0.23
CA GLN A 375 -25.90 -4.09 1.48
C GLN A 375 -27.02 -3.05 1.30
N LEU A 376 -27.00 -2.25 0.24
CA LEU A 376 -27.87 -1.07 0.07
C LEU A 376 -28.83 -1.16 -1.14
N GLU A 377 -29.08 -2.35 -1.67
CA GLU A 377 -30.03 -2.63 -2.80
C GLU A 377 -29.83 -1.71 -4.03
N VAL A 378 -28.57 -1.44 -4.35
CA VAL A 378 -28.14 -0.44 -5.33
C VAL A 378 -28.42 -0.87 -6.78
N ASP A 379 -28.99 0.01 -7.57
CA ASP A 379 -29.08 -0.09 -9.03
C ASP A 379 -27.66 0.04 -9.63
N PRO A 380 -27.08 -1.00 -10.27
CA PRO A 380 -25.75 -0.92 -10.88
C PRO A 380 -25.66 0.07 -12.05
N GLY A 381 -26.79 0.62 -12.49
CA GLY A 381 -26.89 1.75 -13.41
C GLY A 381 -26.71 3.13 -12.75
N ARG A 382 -26.75 3.24 -11.41
CA ARG A 382 -26.74 4.50 -10.65
C ARG A 382 -25.62 4.55 -9.60
N VAL A 383 -24.43 4.16 -10.01
CA VAL A 383 -23.21 4.25 -9.20
C VAL A 383 -22.37 5.42 -9.71
N TYR A 384 -21.94 6.30 -8.80
CA TYR A 384 -21.15 7.49 -9.11
C TYR A 384 -19.86 7.51 -8.29
N LEU A 385 -18.87 8.28 -8.74
CA LEU A 385 -17.56 8.38 -8.10
C LEU A 385 -17.13 9.84 -7.96
N THR A 386 -16.74 10.26 -6.77
CA THR A 386 -16.21 11.61 -6.52
C THR A 386 -15.19 11.61 -5.39
N GLY A 387 -14.53 12.75 -5.19
CA GLY A 387 -13.50 12.94 -4.18
C GLY A 387 -12.75 14.24 -4.40
N HIS A 388 -12.11 14.74 -3.35
CA HIS A 388 -11.37 16.00 -3.32
C HIS A 388 -9.86 15.78 -3.14
N SER A 389 -9.01 16.58 -3.78
CA SER A 389 -7.54 16.53 -3.62
C SER A 389 -6.96 15.18 -4.08
N MET A 390 -6.30 14.43 -3.18
CA MET A 390 -5.93 13.02 -3.41
C MET A 390 -7.14 12.15 -3.78
N GLY A 391 -8.34 12.46 -3.29
CA GLY A 391 -9.60 11.85 -3.71
C GLY A 391 -10.06 12.28 -5.11
N GLY A 392 -9.71 13.49 -5.55
CA GLY A 392 -9.90 13.92 -6.94
C GLY A 392 -9.00 13.14 -7.89
N HIS A 393 -7.75 12.90 -7.49
CA HIS A 393 -6.86 11.95 -8.17
C HIS A 393 -7.43 10.52 -8.15
N GLY A 394 -7.88 10.05 -6.99
CA GLY A 394 -8.56 8.77 -6.83
C GLY A 394 -9.76 8.59 -7.77
N THR A 395 -10.54 9.66 -7.96
CA THR A 395 -11.67 9.70 -8.88
C THR A 395 -11.22 9.53 -10.34
N TRP A 396 -10.15 10.21 -10.75
CA TRP A 396 -9.58 10.04 -12.09
C TRP A 396 -9.06 8.62 -12.33
N ILE A 397 -8.27 8.04 -11.40
CA ILE A 397 -7.65 6.73 -11.60
C ILE A 397 -8.64 5.58 -11.48
N LEU A 398 -9.53 5.58 -10.48
CA LEU A 398 -10.57 4.55 -10.34
C LEU A 398 -11.57 4.62 -11.50
N GLY A 399 -12.00 5.82 -11.89
CA GLY A 399 -12.93 6.02 -13.00
C GLY A 399 -12.36 5.60 -14.35
N SER A 400 -11.07 5.83 -14.61
CA SER A 400 -10.41 5.42 -15.87
C SER A 400 -9.94 3.96 -15.87
N THR A 401 -9.69 3.37 -14.70
CA THR A 401 -9.32 1.95 -14.54
C THR A 401 -10.55 1.03 -14.57
N TYR A 402 -11.65 1.46 -13.96
CA TYR A 402 -12.92 0.72 -13.87
C TYR A 402 -14.09 1.47 -14.53
N PRO A 403 -13.94 1.88 -15.82
CA PRO A 403 -14.89 2.75 -16.52
C PRO A 403 -16.30 2.15 -16.71
N ASP A 404 -16.47 0.84 -16.60
CA ASP A 404 -17.79 0.19 -16.65
C ASP A 404 -18.41 -0.05 -15.27
N ARG A 405 -17.82 0.45 -14.17
CA ARG A 405 -18.40 0.39 -12.82
C ARG A 405 -19.24 1.61 -12.46
N PHE A 406 -19.13 2.73 -13.20
CA PHE A 406 -19.74 4.01 -12.87
C PHE A 406 -20.61 4.58 -14.01
N ALA A 407 -21.66 5.32 -13.65
CA ALA A 407 -22.51 6.08 -14.56
C ALA A 407 -21.88 7.45 -14.91
N ALA A 408 -21.27 8.08 -13.90
CA ALA A 408 -20.50 9.31 -14.05
C ALA A 408 -19.45 9.42 -12.93
N ILE A 409 -18.42 10.22 -13.18
CA ILE A 409 -17.38 10.55 -12.22
C ILE A 409 -17.28 12.08 -12.07
N ALA A 410 -16.88 12.55 -10.88
CA ALA A 410 -16.69 13.97 -10.62
C ALA A 410 -15.47 14.26 -9.74
N PRO A 411 -14.27 14.40 -10.34
CA PRO A 411 -13.05 14.75 -9.62
C PRO A 411 -13.05 16.21 -9.20
N SER A 412 -12.84 16.48 -7.91
CA SER A 412 -12.67 17.82 -7.35
C SER A 412 -11.20 18.06 -6.96
N ALA A 413 -10.62 19.18 -7.38
CA ALA A 413 -9.23 19.59 -7.09
C ALA A 413 -8.19 18.46 -7.30
N GLY A 414 -8.35 17.65 -8.35
CA GLY A 414 -7.61 16.39 -8.55
C GLY A 414 -6.46 16.47 -9.55
N TYR A 415 -5.34 15.79 -9.25
CA TYR A 415 -4.21 15.62 -10.17
C TYR A 415 -4.28 14.29 -10.93
N LEU A 416 -3.70 14.23 -12.14
CA LEU A 416 -3.68 13.00 -12.94
C LEU A 416 -2.54 12.05 -12.53
N ARG A 417 -1.38 12.58 -12.16
CA ARG A 417 -0.21 11.81 -11.73
C ARG A 417 0.46 12.45 -10.52
N VAL A 418 1.05 11.63 -9.67
CA VAL A 418 1.76 12.12 -8.47
C VAL A 418 3.05 12.88 -8.87
N GLU A 419 3.66 12.51 -10.00
CA GLU A 419 4.80 13.20 -10.60
C GLU A 419 4.48 14.66 -10.96
N THR A 420 3.32 14.90 -11.61
CA THR A 420 2.90 16.26 -12.00
C THR A 420 2.46 17.10 -10.81
N TYR A 421 1.88 16.47 -9.78
CA TYR A 421 1.49 17.13 -8.52
C TYR A 421 2.69 17.76 -7.79
N TYR A 422 3.81 17.03 -7.63
CA TYR A 422 4.97 17.55 -6.90
C TYR A 422 5.80 18.60 -7.68
N GLY A 423 5.32 19.09 -8.83
CA GLY A 423 6.08 19.96 -9.73
C GLY A 423 7.33 19.30 -10.32
N ARG A 424 7.48 17.98 -10.12
CA ARG A 424 8.61 17.19 -10.58
C ARG A 424 8.25 16.61 -11.94
N TYR A 425 8.50 17.38 -12.99
CA TYR A 425 8.98 16.76 -14.22
C TYR A 425 10.21 15.93 -13.85
N TYR A 426 10.05 14.61 -13.75
CA TYR A 426 11.16 13.70 -13.52
C TYR A 426 12.20 14.00 -14.60
N ASN A 427 13.46 14.19 -14.18
CA ASN A 427 14.53 14.47 -15.14
C ASN A 427 14.77 13.19 -15.95
N ASP A 428 14.09 13.13 -17.08
CA ASP A 428 13.66 11.91 -17.78
C ASP A 428 14.84 11.00 -18.19
N LYS A 429 16.05 11.57 -18.27
CA LYS A 429 17.27 10.88 -18.68
C LYS A 429 17.66 9.68 -17.80
N GLY A 430 17.31 9.68 -16.51
CA GLY A 430 17.67 8.60 -15.57
C GLY A 430 16.67 7.45 -15.46
N LEU A 431 15.38 7.69 -15.75
CA LEU A 431 14.36 6.63 -15.81
C LEU A 431 14.21 6.05 -17.23
N ARG A 432 14.43 6.85 -18.28
CA ARG A 432 14.43 6.34 -19.67
C ARG A 432 15.54 5.32 -19.95
N SER A 433 16.56 5.25 -19.09
CA SER A 433 17.59 4.21 -19.15
C SER A 433 17.23 2.93 -18.39
N GLN A 434 16.02 2.81 -17.82
CA GLN A 434 15.50 1.59 -17.17
C GLN A 434 14.03 1.31 -17.55
N PRO A 435 13.73 1.01 -18.84
CA PRO A 435 12.37 0.79 -19.33
C PRO A 435 11.57 -0.26 -18.55
N MET A 436 12.21 -1.32 -18.02
CA MET A 436 11.48 -2.36 -17.26
C MET A 436 10.92 -1.83 -15.94
N LEU A 437 11.64 -0.92 -15.27
CA LEU A 437 11.20 -0.28 -14.04
C LEU A 437 10.11 0.77 -14.28
N VAL A 438 10.14 1.46 -15.43
CA VAL A 438 9.07 2.39 -15.84
C VAL A 438 7.76 1.62 -16.04
N ARG A 439 7.80 0.50 -16.76
CA ARG A 439 6.62 -0.35 -17.03
C ARG A 439 5.91 -0.80 -15.75
N ALA A 440 6.64 -1.06 -14.66
CA ALA A 440 6.06 -1.46 -13.38
C ALA A 440 5.13 -0.39 -12.77
N LYS A 441 5.22 0.88 -13.20
CA LYS A 441 4.33 1.97 -12.78
C LYS A 441 3.24 2.31 -13.80
N ASN A 442 3.18 1.66 -14.96
CA ASN A 442 2.28 2.08 -16.04
C ASN A 442 0.78 2.03 -15.65
N ALA A 443 0.42 1.21 -14.66
CA ALA A 443 -0.93 1.14 -14.10
C ALA A 443 -1.38 2.41 -13.35
N THR A 444 -0.49 3.38 -13.10
CA THR A 444 -0.82 4.68 -12.46
C THR A 444 -0.79 5.86 -13.44
N LEU A 445 -0.61 5.61 -14.75
CA LEU A 445 -0.60 6.64 -15.79
C LEU A 445 -2.02 7.08 -16.19
N THR A 446 -2.73 7.69 -15.25
CA THR A 446 -4.15 8.06 -15.37
C THR A 446 -4.50 8.83 -16.64
N ASP A 447 -3.65 9.79 -17.04
CA ASP A 447 -3.79 10.59 -18.27
C ASP A 447 -3.80 9.71 -19.54
N SER A 448 -2.98 8.67 -19.58
CA SER A 448 -2.96 7.68 -20.67
C SER A 448 -4.25 6.85 -20.73
N LEU A 449 -4.91 6.64 -19.58
CA LEU A 449 -6.13 5.86 -19.41
C LEU A 449 -7.42 6.67 -19.62
N LEU A 450 -7.39 8.02 -19.57
CA LEU A 450 -8.61 8.86 -19.65
C LEU A 450 -9.51 8.56 -20.86
N THR A 451 -8.98 8.05 -21.98
CA THR A 451 -9.79 7.63 -23.14
C THR A 451 -10.84 6.57 -22.81
N ASN A 452 -10.64 5.79 -21.75
CA ASN A 452 -11.58 4.82 -21.22
C ASN A 452 -12.90 5.47 -20.73
N LEU A 453 -12.88 6.76 -20.39
CA LEU A 453 -14.05 7.50 -19.90
C LEU A 453 -15.10 7.82 -20.99
N ARG A 454 -14.86 7.43 -22.25
CA ARG A 454 -15.68 7.77 -23.43
C ARG A 454 -17.19 7.60 -23.26
N ASN A 455 -17.63 6.63 -22.46
CA ASN A 455 -19.04 6.28 -22.26
C ASN A 455 -19.61 6.70 -20.88
N LEU A 456 -18.88 7.52 -20.11
CA LEU A 456 -19.29 8.01 -18.78
C LEU A 456 -19.53 9.53 -18.83
N GLY A 457 -20.37 10.05 -17.94
CA GLY A 457 -20.40 11.48 -17.64
C GLY A 457 -19.17 11.90 -16.81
N VAL A 458 -18.59 13.08 -17.08
CA VAL A 458 -17.46 13.62 -16.30
C VAL A 458 -17.76 15.04 -15.84
N TYR A 459 -17.68 15.32 -14.54
CA TYR A 459 -17.84 16.68 -13.99
C TYR A 459 -16.57 17.12 -13.25
N VAL A 460 -15.80 18.05 -13.81
CA VAL A 460 -14.56 18.53 -13.19
C VAL A 460 -14.87 19.77 -12.34
N LEU A 461 -14.46 19.76 -11.07
CA LEU A 461 -14.62 20.87 -10.12
C LEU A 461 -13.24 21.34 -9.62
N HIS A 462 -12.99 22.65 -9.59
CA HIS A 462 -11.71 23.20 -9.11
C HIS A 462 -11.87 24.61 -8.50
N GLY A 463 -11.05 24.95 -7.50
CA GLY A 463 -10.94 26.32 -6.99
C GLY A 463 -9.92 27.15 -7.80
N GLY A 464 -10.33 28.29 -8.35
CA GLY A 464 -9.50 29.09 -9.26
C GLY A 464 -8.26 29.74 -8.64
N ALA A 465 -8.10 29.68 -7.31
CA ALA A 465 -6.91 30.14 -6.58
C ALA A 465 -6.26 29.02 -5.72
N ASP A 466 -6.50 27.75 -6.06
CA ASP A 466 -5.89 26.59 -5.38
C ASP A 466 -4.36 26.58 -5.51
N ASP A 467 -3.66 26.69 -4.38
CA ASP A 467 -2.19 26.68 -4.28
C ASP A 467 -1.60 25.30 -3.92
N VAL A 468 -2.45 24.33 -3.55
CA VAL A 468 -2.07 22.96 -3.17
C VAL A 468 -2.12 22.06 -4.40
N VAL A 469 -3.28 21.95 -5.06
CA VAL A 469 -3.45 21.27 -6.35
C VAL A 469 -3.84 22.32 -7.37
N ARG A 470 -2.86 22.91 -8.06
CA ARG A 470 -3.13 24.06 -8.93
C ARG A 470 -4.08 23.73 -10.11
N PRO A 471 -4.90 24.69 -10.57
CA PRO A 471 -5.87 24.49 -11.66
C PRO A 471 -5.29 23.95 -12.98
N GLU A 472 -3.99 24.08 -13.25
CA GLU A 472 -3.38 23.50 -14.44
C GLU A 472 -3.49 21.97 -14.52
N GLN A 473 -3.70 21.27 -13.39
CA GLN A 473 -4.03 19.85 -13.39
C GLN A 473 -5.40 19.58 -14.05
N ALA A 474 -6.41 20.40 -13.76
CA ALA A 474 -7.72 20.32 -14.41
C ALA A 474 -7.63 20.71 -15.89
N TYR A 475 -6.92 21.79 -16.23
CA TYR A 475 -6.72 22.19 -17.63
C TYR A 475 -6.10 21.07 -18.47
N ARG A 476 -5.13 20.33 -17.93
CA ARG A 476 -4.52 19.18 -18.61
C ARG A 476 -5.52 18.03 -18.83
N ALA A 477 -6.40 17.76 -17.86
CA ALA A 477 -7.46 16.77 -18.04
C ALA A 477 -8.48 17.21 -19.11
N LEU A 478 -8.87 18.48 -19.11
CA LEU A 478 -9.81 19.06 -20.08
C LEU A 478 -9.23 19.08 -21.51
N GLU A 479 -7.93 19.36 -21.67
CA GLU A 479 -7.21 19.25 -22.95
C GLU A 479 -7.37 17.84 -23.52
N ILE A 480 -7.10 16.79 -22.72
CA ILE A 480 -7.24 15.40 -23.13
C ILE A 480 -8.69 15.03 -23.44
N LEU A 481 -9.65 15.43 -22.59
CA LEU A 481 -11.08 15.14 -22.77
C LEU A 481 -11.63 15.79 -24.04
N SER A 482 -11.28 17.05 -24.31
CA SER A 482 -11.74 17.80 -25.49
C SER A 482 -11.44 17.12 -26.83
N GLY A 483 -10.39 16.28 -26.88
CA GLY A 483 -10.01 15.52 -28.07
C GLY A 483 -10.92 14.33 -28.43
N PHE A 484 -11.79 13.85 -27.52
CA PHE A 484 -12.61 12.65 -27.79
C PHE A 484 -13.96 12.56 -27.05
N HIS A 485 -14.14 13.29 -25.95
CA HIS A 485 -15.26 13.19 -25.03
C HIS A 485 -16.35 14.22 -25.37
N LYS A 486 -17.62 13.88 -25.14
CA LYS A 486 -18.78 14.69 -25.54
C LYS A 486 -19.74 15.02 -24.39
N ASP A 487 -19.53 14.43 -23.22
CA ASP A 487 -20.44 14.49 -22.07
C ASP A 487 -19.67 14.83 -20.80
N TYR A 488 -18.92 15.93 -20.86
CA TYR A 488 -18.19 16.47 -19.74
C TYR A 488 -18.59 17.91 -19.44
N GLN A 489 -18.45 18.30 -18.17
CA GLN A 489 -18.64 19.66 -17.67
C GLN A 489 -17.42 20.07 -16.84
N TYR A 490 -17.19 21.39 -16.76
CA TYR A 490 -16.15 21.99 -15.93
C TYR A 490 -16.76 23.16 -15.15
N HIS A 491 -16.46 23.23 -13.86
CA HIS A 491 -16.70 24.40 -13.03
C HIS A 491 -15.41 24.79 -12.31
N GLU A 492 -15.04 26.06 -12.45
CA GLU A 492 -13.95 26.69 -11.73
C GLU A 492 -14.53 27.78 -10.84
N GLU A 493 -14.41 27.63 -9.52
CA GLU A 493 -14.95 28.61 -8.59
C GLU A 493 -13.96 29.77 -8.40
N PRO A 494 -14.27 31.01 -8.83
CA PRO A 494 -13.26 32.06 -8.92
C PRO A 494 -12.73 32.53 -7.56
N GLY A 495 -11.41 32.56 -7.40
CA GLY A 495 -10.75 33.17 -6.24
C GLY A 495 -10.75 32.33 -4.96
N VAL A 496 -11.27 31.09 -4.98
CA VAL A 496 -11.24 30.19 -3.82
C VAL A 496 -10.01 29.26 -3.85
N GLY A 497 -9.50 28.94 -2.65
CA GLY A 497 -8.30 28.11 -2.47
C GLY A 497 -8.57 26.60 -2.57
N HIS A 498 -7.73 25.78 -1.92
CA HIS A 498 -7.85 24.33 -2.01
C HIS A 498 -9.10 23.75 -1.32
N TRP A 499 -9.51 24.30 -0.18
CA TRP A 499 -10.73 23.92 0.53
C TRP A 499 -11.60 25.16 0.67
N TRP A 500 -12.88 25.04 0.33
CA TRP A 500 -13.84 26.15 0.38
C TRP A 500 -15.24 25.63 0.71
N ASP A 501 -15.98 26.49 1.41
CA ASP A 501 -17.35 26.27 1.83
C ASP A 501 -17.98 27.65 2.06
N HIS A 502 -18.70 28.15 1.05
CA HIS A 502 -19.15 29.54 0.92
C HIS A 502 -20.68 29.68 0.77
N SER A 503 -21.37 28.62 0.37
CA SER A 503 -22.84 28.62 0.31
C SER A 503 -23.47 28.42 1.69
N ASP A 504 -24.76 28.78 1.81
CA ASP A 504 -25.57 28.48 3.00
C ASP A 504 -26.19 27.06 2.93
N GLU A 505 -25.86 26.28 1.89
CA GLU A 505 -26.33 24.89 1.74
C GLU A 505 -25.54 23.95 2.66
N PRO A 506 -26.13 22.83 3.12
CA PRO A 506 -25.42 21.88 3.96
C PRO A 506 -24.45 21.00 3.15
N GLY A 507 -23.26 20.75 3.72
CA GLY A 507 -22.17 20.02 3.06
C GLY A 507 -21.13 20.97 2.46
N ALA A 508 -19.86 20.59 2.47
CA ALA A 508 -18.79 21.52 2.09
C ALA A 508 -18.74 21.73 0.56
N ASP A 509 -18.88 22.96 0.05
CA ASP A 509 -18.97 23.25 -1.40
C ASP A 509 -17.91 22.55 -2.27
N CYS A 510 -16.66 22.45 -1.80
CA CYS A 510 -15.57 21.80 -2.54
C CYS A 510 -15.72 20.28 -2.72
N VAL A 511 -16.66 19.67 -1.99
CA VAL A 511 -16.92 18.24 -1.90
C VAL A 511 -18.38 17.91 -2.29
N ASP A 512 -19.34 18.76 -1.91
CA ASP A 512 -20.79 18.52 -2.03
C ASP A 512 -21.53 19.48 -2.98
N TRP A 513 -20.82 19.98 -4.00
CA TRP A 513 -21.30 20.96 -4.96
C TRP A 513 -22.67 20.60 -5.60
N PRO A 514 -23.76 21.38 -5.39
CA PRO A 514 -25.09 20.98 -5.84
C PRO A 514 -25.20 20.70 -7.36
N PRO A 515 -24.62 21.51 -8.28
CA PRO A 515 -24.61 21.21 -9.71
C PRO A 515 -23.94 19.88 -10.11
N LEU A 516 -22.96 19.40 -9.33
CA LEU A 516 -22.30 18.10 -9.52
C LEU A 516 -23.27 16.96 -9.17
N PHE A 517 -23.97 17.06 -8.04
CA PHE A 517 -24.97 16.08 -7.63
C PHE A 517 -26.20 16.08 -8.56
N ASP A 518 -26.59 17.26 -9.06
CA ASP A 518 -27.62 17.40 -10.09
C ASP A 518 -27.21 16.77 -11.43
N PHE A 519 -25.92 16.83 -11.78
CA PHE A 519 -25.37 16.09 -12.92
C PHE A 519 -25.45 14.58 -12.68
N PHE A 520 -25.01 14.07 -11.52
CA PHE A 520 -25.12 12.64 -11.18
C PHE A 520 -26.56 12.12 -11.23
N ALA A 521 -27.52 12.81 -10.59
CA ALA A 521 -28.93 12.39 -10.53
C ALA A 521 -29.58 12.19 -11.92
N ARG A 522 -29.03 12.83 -12.96
CA ARG A 522 -29.51 12.77 -14.35
C ARG A 522 -28.78 11.73 -15.21
N LYS A 523 -27.78 11.02 -14.68
CA LYS A 523 -26.98 10.02 -15.39
C LYS A 523 -27.33 8.61 -14.96
N ALA A 524 -27.37 7.70 -15.94
CA ALA A 524 -27.43 6.26 -15.72
C ALA A 524 -26.41 5.58 -16.64
N ARG A 525 -25.67 4.60 -16.11
CA ARG A 525 -24.70 3.82 -16.88
C ARG A 525 -25.44 3.06 -17.98
N PRO A 526 -25.01 3.14 -19.26
CA PRO A 526 -25.63 2.37 -20.33
C PRO A 526 -25.45 0.86 -20.09
N GLY A 527 -26.48 0.08 -20.38
CA GLY A 527 -26.37 -1.36 -20.45
C GLY A 527 -25.43 -1.79 -21.60
N MET A 528 -24.82 -2.97 -21.45
CA MET A 528 -23.85 -3.51 -22.41
C MET A 528 -24.42 -3.62 -23.83
N GLU A 529 -25.72 -3.84 -23.97
CA GLU A 529 -26.45 -3.91 -25.24
C GLU A 529 -26.47 -2.60 -26.04
N ARG A 530 -26.09 -1.47 -25.41
CA ARG A 530 -26.01 -0.14 -26.03
C ARG A 530 -24.59 0.25 -26.43
N ILE A 531 -23.58 -0.49 -25.98
CA ILE A 531 -22.17 -0.19 -26.24
C ILE A 531 -21.80 -0.74 -27.62
N LEU A 532 -21.91 0.08 -28.65
CA LEU A 532 -21.51 -0.30 -30.01
C LEU A 532 -20.01 -0.17 -30.27
N ASN A 533 -19.28 0.58 -29.43
CA ASN A 533 -17.85 0.82 -29.58
C ASN A 533 -17.12 0.73 -28.24
N ILE A 534 -16.03 -0.04 -28.23
CA ILE A 534 -15.05 -0.15 -27.15
C ILE A 534 -13.76 0.56 -27.59
N ASP A 535 -13.21 1.37 -26.70
CA ASP A 535 -11.89 1.99 -26.82
C ASP A 535 -11.26 1.91 -25.43
N PHE A 536 -10.67 0.76 -25.12
CA PHE A 536 -10.21 0.41 -23.78
C PHE A 536 -8.70 0.22 -23.76
N LYS A 537 -8.07 0.79 -22.73
CA LYS A 537 -6.66 0.62 -22.39
C LYS A 537 -6.50 0.07 -20.99
N THR A 538 -5.48 -0.76 -20.81
CA THR A 538 -4.96 -1.14 -19.50
C THR A 538 -3.45 -1.36 -19.59
N ALA A 539 -2.73 -1.09 -18.51
CA ALA A 539 -1.35 -1.53 -18.37
C ALA A 539 -1.27 -2.93 -17.74
N ASP A 540 -2.22 -3.30 -16.87
CA ASP A 540 -2.19 -4.55 -16.10
C ASP A 540 -3.56 -5.24 -16.18
N PRO A 541 -3.68 -6.35 -16.94
CA PRO A 541 -4.92 -7.12 -17.04
C PRO A 541 -5.44 -7.66 -15.71
N SER A 542 -4.61 -7.81 -14.67
CA SER A 542 -5.05 -8.21 -13.33
C SER A 542 -5.55 -7.06 -12.46
N VAL A 543 -5.21 -5.82 -12.81
CA VAL A 543 -5.83 -4.63 -12.22
C VAL A 543 -7.19 -4.38 -12.86
N SER A 544 -7.24 -4.38 -14.20
CA SER A 544 -8.47 -4.25 -14.99
C SER A 544 -8.21 -4.79 -16.39
N GLY A 545 -8.87 -5.90 -16.74
CA GLY A 545 -8.69 -6.61 -18.02
C GLY A 545 -9.93 -6.65 -18.90
N THR A 546 -11.04 -5.98 -18.54
CA THR A 546 -12.31 -6.05 -19.27
C THR A 546 -13.02 -4.70 -19.26
N TYR A 547 -13.73 -4.41 -20.35
CA TYR A 547 -14.60 -3.25 -20.48
C TYR A 547 -15.85 -3.62 -21.26
N TYR A 548 -17.00 -3.68 -20.58
CA TYR A 548 -18.24 -4.20 -21.14
C TYR A 548 -18.03 -5.59 -21.80
N TRP A 549 -18.24 -5.72 -23.11
CA TRP A 549 -18.20 -7.00 -23.84
C TRP A 549 -16.82 -7.39 -24.40
N GLY A 550 -15.77 -6.60 -24.18
CA GLY A 550 -14.43 -6.85 -24.71
C GLY A 550 -13.36 -6.79 -23.61
N GLY A 551 -12.36 -7.67 -23.68
CA GLY A 551 -11.28 -7.72 -22.69
C GLY A 551 -9.91 -8.01 -23.26
N ILE A 552 -8.89 -7.54 -22.55
CA ILE A 552 -7.46 -7.82 -22.77
C ILE A 552 -7.07 -8.86 -21.73
N TYR A 553 -6.77 -10.07 -22.17
CA TYR A 553 -6.43 -11.19 -21.27
C TYR A 553 -4.92 -11.33 -21.09
N GLU A 554 -4.16 -11.16 -22.17
CA GLU A 554 -2.70 -11.31 -22.19
C GLU A 554 -2.07 -10.29 -23.14
N GLN A 555 -0.93 -9.73 -22.75
CA GLN A 555 -0.19 -8.72 -23.49
C GLN A 555 0.97 -9.34 -24.29
N GLU A 556 1.49 -8.60 -25.25
CA GLU A 556 2.72 -8.96 -25.98
C GLU A 556 3.96 -8.49 -25.20
N HIS A 557 3.81 -7.39 -24.46
CA HIS A 557 4.77 -6.75 -23.56
C HIS A 557 4.11 -6.50 -22.19
N TYR A 558 4.59 -7.18 -21.14
CA TYR A 558 3.98 -7.16 -19.80
C TYR A 558 4.07 -5.79 -19.11
N LEU A 559 2.95 -5.29 -18.58
CA LEU A 559 2.86 -3.97 -17.94
C LEU A 559 3.19 -2.78 -18.86
N ASP A 560 3.30 -2.96 -20.18
CA ASP A 560 3.19 -1.83 -21.11
C ASP A 560 1.71 -1.55 -21.44
N LEU A 561 1.38 -0.36 -21.96
CA LEU A 561 -0.01 -0.01 -22.26
C LEU A 561 -0.56 -0.84 -23.42
N SER A 562 -1.59 -1.64 -23.12
CA SER A 562 -2.38 -2.37 -24.11
C SER A 562 -3.63 -1.59 -24.51
N ARG A 563 -4.12 -1.82 -25.73
CA ARG A 563 -5.37 -1.21 -26.22
C ARG A 563 -6.17 -2.17 -27.09
N ILE A 564 -7.49 -2.14 -26.92
CA ILE A 564 -8.46 -2.69 -27.89
C ILE A 564 -9.39 -1.58 -28.38
N GLN A 565 -9.59 -1.50 -29.69
CA GLN A 565 -10.53 -0.58 -30.34
C GLN A 565 -11.49 -1.41 -31.18
N LEU A 566 -12.65 -1.76 -30.63
CA LEU A 566 -13.59 -2.72 -31.22
C LEU A 566 -14.96 -2.07 -31.47
N GLN A 567 -15.55 -2.35 -32.63
CA GLN A 567 -16.90 -1.96 -33.00
C GLN A 567 -17.77 -3.21 -33.15
N TRP A 568 -18.94 -3.21 -32.52
CA TRP A 568 -19.97 -4.22 -32.69
C TRP A 568 -21.07 -3.71 -33.64
N ALA A 569 -21.43 -4.54 -34.61
CA ALA A 569 -22.47 -4.29 -35.60
C ALA A 569 -23.57 -5.38 -35.47
N PRO A 570 -24.59 -5.17 -34.60
CA PRO A 570 -25.58 -6.19 -34.27
C PRO A 570 -26.30 -6.78 -35.49
N ALA A 571 -26.72 -5.91 -36.42
CA ALA A 571 -27.45 -6.31 -37.64
C ALA A 571 -26.63 -7.22 -38.57
N ALA A 572 -25.30 -7.10 -38.54
CA ALA A 572 -24.38 -7.94 -39.32
C ALA A 572 -23.80 -9.12 -38.51
N ASN A 573 -24.21 -9.28 -37.25
CA ASN A 573 -23.64 -10.22 -36.28
C ASN A 573 -22.10 -10.19 -36.23
N ARG A 574 -21.53 -8.98 -36.30
CA ARG A 574 -20.09 -8.77 -36.55
C ARG A 574 -19.44 -7.92 -35.47
N VAL A 575 -18.23 -8.29 -35.05
CA VAL A 575 -17.29 -7.42 -34.35
C VAL A 575 -16.12 -7.12 -35.29
N SER A 576 -15.63 -5.89 -35.30
CA SER A 576 -14.46 -5.49 -36.09
C SER A 576 -13.63 -4.43 -35.38
N GLY A 577 -12.30 -4.45 -35.52
CA GLY A 577 -11.46 -3.50 -34.80
C GLY A 577 -9.95 -3.75 -34.93
N SER A 578 -9.19 -3.07 -34.07
CA SER A 578 -7.74 -3.21 -33.97
C SER A 578 -7.26 -3.37 -32.54
N THR A 579 -6.05 -3.93 -32.38
CA THR A 579 -5.37 -4.11 -31.09
C THR A 579 -3.99 -3.45 -31.09
N GLY A 580 -3.45 -3.20 -29.90
CA GLY A 580 -2.06 -2.81 -29.70
C GLY A 580 -1.55 -3.36 -28.39
N ASN A 581 -0.40 -4.06 -28.43
CA ASN A 581 0.13 -4.83 -27.30
C ASN A 581 -0.90 -5.82 -26.71
N VAL A 582 -1.46 -6.70 -27.55
CA VAL A 582 -2.46 -7.71 -27.12
C VAL A 582 -2.15 -9.05 -27.78
N LYS A 583 -1.89 -10.05 -26.94
CA LYS A 583 -1.57 -11.43 -27.32
C LYS A 583 -2.78 -12.35 -27.21
N ALA A 584 -3.63 -12.12 -26.21
CA ALA A 584 -4.93 -12.78 -26.09
C ALA A 584 -6.02 -11.77 -25.68
N LEU A 585 -7.18 -11.87 -26.32
CA LEU A 585 -8.36 -11.04 -26.05
C LEU A 585 -9.60 -11.89 -25.83
N THR A 586 -10.57 -11.33 -25.13
CA THR A 586 -11.86 -11.97 -24.84
C THR A 586 -13.03 -11.16 -25.39
N LEU A 587 -14.09 -11.86 -25.80
CA LEU A 587 -15.38 -11.26 -26.14
C LEU A 587 -16.51 -11.96 -25.39
N ASP A 588 -17.48 -11.19 -24.89
CA ASP A 588 -18.70 -11.75 -24.30
C ASP A 588 -19.62 -12.31 -25.42
N PRO A 589 -20.01 -13.60 -25.40
CA PRO A 589 -20.91 -14.17 -26.41
C PRO A 589 -22.35 -13.63 -26.35
N ALA A 590 -22.75 -12.88 -25.31
CA ALA A 590 -24.09 -12.32 -25.15
C ALA A 590 -24.43 -11.24 -26.19
N ILE A 591 -23.43 -10.56 -26.78
CA ILE A 591 -23.66 -9.55 -27.83
C ILE A 591 -23.99 -10.17 -29.20
N PHE A 592 -23.87 -11.48 -29.37
CA PHE A 592 -24.08 -12.13 -30.66
C PHE A 592 -25.43 -12.82 -30.75
N ASN A 593 -26.03 -12.75 -31.94
CA ASN A 593 -27.16 -13.60 -32.28
C ASN A 593 -26.65 -15.02 -32.56
N LYS A 594 -26.87 -15.92 -31.61
CA LYS A 594 -26.42 -17.32 -31.64
C LYS A 594 -27.16 -18.18 -32.68
N THR A 595 -28.23 -17.69 -33.32
CA THR A 595 -28.95 -18.41 -34.40
C THR A 595 -28.33 -18.21 -35.79
N LYS A 596 -27.29 -17.38 -35.90
CA LYS A 596 -26.57 -17.10 -37.15
C LYS A 596 -25.06 -17.14 -36.89
N PRO A 597 -24.22 -17.50 -37.88
CA PRO A 597 -22.78 -17.35 -37.74
C PRO A 597 -22.40 -15.91 -37.37
N ALA A 598 -21.39 -15.75 -36.51
CA ALA A 598 -20.84 -14.43 -36.19
C ALA A 598 -19.52 -14.21 -36.93
N ILE A 599 -19.19 -12.95 -37.21
CA ILE A 599 -17.98 -12.57 -37.96
C ILE A 599 -17.08 -11.72 -37.06
N LEU A 600 -15.81 -12.06 -36.95
CA LEU A 600 -14.81 -11.27 -36.23
C LEU A 600 -13.78 -10.75 -37.23
N LYS A 601 -13.57 -9.43 -37.31
CA LYS A 601 -12.58 -8.81 -38.20
C LYS A 601 -11.58 -7.96 -37.42
N ILE A 602 -10.46 -8.56 -36.99
CA ILE A 602 -9.54 -7.93 -36.03
C ILE A 602 -8.14 -7.89 -36.66
N ASP A 603 -7.52 -6.71 -36.65
CA ASP A 603 -6.18 -6.44 -37.22
C ASP A 603 -6.00 -6.89 -38.69
N GLY A 604 -7.11 -6.97 -39.45
CA GLY A 604 -7.15 -7.39 -40.85
C GLY A 604 -7.55 -8.85 -41.07
N ASP A 605 -7.40 -9.72 -40.06
CA ASP A 605 -7.88 -11.09 -40.11
C ASP A 605 -9.41 -11.15 -40.13
N SER A 606 -9.98 -12.24 -40.66
CA SER A 606 -11.43 -12.44 -40.73
C SER A 606 -11.79 -13.87 -40.32
N LEU A 607 -12.38 -14.01 -39.13
CA LEU A 607 -12.79 -15.28 -38.54
C LEU A 607 -14.32 -15.41 -38.55
N GLN A 608 -14.81 -16.65 -38.64
CA GLN A 608 -16.23 -16.98 -38.55
C GLN A 608 -16.48 -17.91 -37.35
N LEU A 609 -17.37 -17.48 -36.46
CA LEU A 609 -17.87 -18.26 -35.34
C LEU A 609 -19.09 -19.08 -35.78
N ASP A 610 -18.96 -20.40 -35.68
CA ASP A 610 -20.03 -21.36 -35.88
C ASP A 610 -20.50 -21.91 -34.52
N TRP A 611 -21.63 -21.41 -34.03
CA TRP A 611 -22.17 -21.75 -32.70
C TRP A 611 -22.49 -23.23 -32.52
N ALA A 612 -22.69 -24.00 -33.60
CA ALA A 612 -22.89 -25.45 -33.51
C ALA A 612 -21.57 -26.20 -33.20
N LYS A 613 -20.42 -25.57 -33.46
CA LYS A 613 -19.07 -26.11 -33.19
C LYS A 613 -18.39 -25.42 -31.99
N TYR A 614 -18.83 -24.22 -31.65
CA TYR A 614 -18.26 -23.38 -30.58
C TYR A 614 -19.27 -23.26 -29.43
N ALA A 615 -19.44 -24.36 -28.69
CA ALA A 615 -20.21 -24.37 -27.45
C ALA A 615 -19.41 -23.67 -26.35
N VAL A 616 -19.88 -22.51 -25.90
CA VAL A 616 -19.17 -21.68 -24.92
C VAL A 616 -19.92 -21.64 -23.59
N ASP A 617 -19.26 -22.12 -22.55
CA ASP A 617 -19.61 -21.82 -21.16
C ASP A 617 -18.62 -20.74 -20.68
N GLY A 618 -19.00 -19.48 -20.84
CA GLY A 618 -18.15 -18.30 -20.57
C GLY A 618 -17.76 -17.49 -21.82
N LEU A 619 -16.58 -16.86 -21.78
CA LEU A 619 -16.10 -15.92 -22.81
C LEU A 619 -15.58 -16.62 -24.08
N ILE A 620 -15.67 -15.92 -25.21
CA ILE A 620 -14.96 -16.28 -26.46
C ILE A 620 -13.50 -15.88 -26.28
N TYR A 621 -12.56 -16.79 -26.55
CA TYR A 621 -11.13 -16.50 -26.49
C TYR A 621 -10.52 -16.44 -27.89
N LEU A 622 -9.72 -15.40 -28.12
CA LEU A 622 -8.92 -15.19 -29.31
C LEU A 622 -7.46 -15.03 -28.88
N ALA A 623 -6.55 -15.70 -29.60
CA ALA A 623 -5.11 -15.59 -29.38
C ALA A 623 -4.40 -15.28 -30.70
N LYS A 624 -3.33 -14.49 -30.63
CA LYS A 624 -2.48 -14.16 -31.77
C LYS A 624 -1.38 -15.22 -31.91
N ALA A 625 -1.29 -15.84 -33.07
CA ALA A 625 -0.29 -16.84 -33.43
C ALA A 625 0.30 -16.51 -34.80
N ASP A 626 1.63 -16.37 -34.87
CA ASP A 626 2.36 -15.96 -36.08
C ASP A 626 1.89 -14.59 -36.63
N GLY A 627 1.50 -13.68 -35.74
CA GLY A 627 0.92 -12.37 -36.10
C GLY A 627 -0.57 -12.38 -36.44
N HIS A 628 -1.20 -13.56 -36.55
CA HIS A 628 -2.60 -13.71 -36.95
C HIS A 628 -3.53 -14.14 -35.80
N TRP A 629 -4.73 -13.58 -35.75
CA TRP A 629 -5.76 -13.95 -34.79
C TRP A 629 -6.40 -15.31 -35.12
N ARG A 630 -6.55 -16.15 -34.09
CA ARG A 630 -7.25 -17.44 -34.19
C ARG A 630 -8.17 -17.64 -32.98
N LEU A 631 -9.28 -18.36 -33.17
CA LEU A 631 -10.10 -18.85 -32.05
C LEU A 631 -9.26 -19.80 -31.20
N SER A 632 -9.31 -19.60 -29.89
CA SER A 632 -8.53 -20.35 -28.89
C SER A 632 -9.47 -21.01 -27.87
N PRO A 633 -9.06 -22.10 -27.21
CA PRO A 633 -9.58 -22.43 -25.88
C PRO A 633 -9.18 -21.34 -24.86
N ARG A 634 -9.80 -21.36 -23.68
CA ARG A 634 -9.37 -20.55 -22.53
C ARG A 634 -7.88 -20.81 -22.22
N PRO A 635 -7.04 -19.77 -22.07
CA PRO A 635 -5.65 -19.93 -21.65
C PRO A 635 -5.52 -20.64 -20.28
N SER A 636 -4.44 -21.41 -20.11
CA SER A 636 -4.15 -22.13 -18.87
C SER A 636 -3.98 -21.17 -17.68
N LEU A 637 -4.55 -21.51 -16.51
CA LEU A 637 -4.34 -20.73 -15.27
C LEU A 637 -2.90 -20.86 -14.72
N ARG A 638 -2.11 -21.80 -15.24
CA ARG A 638 -0.66 -21.84 -15.01
C ARG A 638 0.09 -20.70 -15.70
N ASN A 639 -0.49 -20.13 -16.75
CA ASN A 639 0.10 -18.99 -17.45
C ASN A 639 -0.27 -17.68 -16.74
N LYS A 640 0.38 -16.59 -17.13
CA LYS A 640 -0.05 -15.22 -16.81
C LYS A 640 -1.44 -14.93 -17.36
N GLY A 641 -2.23 -14.19 -16.59
CA GLY A 641 -3.56 -13.74 -16.97
C GLY A 641 -4.17 -12.85 -15.88
N PRO A 642 -5.41 -12.37 -16.04
CA PRO A 642 -6.06 -11.45 -15.10
C PRO A 642 -6.14 -11.98 -13.66
N HIS A 643 -6.07 -13.30 -13.47
CA HIS A 643 -6.07 -13.96 -12.17
C HIS A 643 -4.71 -13.89 -11.44
N ARG A 644 -3.60 -13.76 -12.17
CA ARG A 644 -2.22 -13.70 -11.67
C ARG A 644 -1.28 -13.23 -12.78
N TYR A 645 -0.89 -11.96 -12.79
CA TYR A 645 -0.11 -11.38 -13.90
C TYR A 645 1.38 -11.14 -13.61
N GLY A 646 1.73 -10.82 -12.36
CA GLY A 646 3.11 -10.54 -11.95
C GLY A 646 3.26 -9.21 -11.22
N GLY A 647 4.46 -8.63 -11.30
CA GLY A 647 4.88 -7.44 -10.55
C GLY A 647 5.09 -7.75 -9.07
N PHE A 648 6.24 -7.38 -8.49
CA PHE A 648 6.60 -7.84 -7.14
C PHE A 648 5.58 -7.48 -6.06
N LYS A 649 4.85 -6.36 -6.18
CA LYS A 649 3.86 -5.92 -5.18
C LYS A 649 2.61 -6.81 -5.11
N SER A 650 2.34 -7.62 -6.14
CA SER A 650 1.25 -8.60 -6.13
C SER A 650 1.37 -9.64 -5.00
N VAL A 651 2.59 -9.86 -4.48
CA VAL A 651 2.85 -10.83 -3.38
C VAL A 651 2.11 -10.48 -2.09
N ILE A 652 1.72 -9.22 -1.88
CA ILE A 652 1.02 -8.77 -0.66
C ILE A 652 -0.49 -9.02 -0.72
N ASN A 653 -1.04 -9.26 -1.91
CA ASN A 653 -2.46 -9.58 -2.09
C ASN A 653 -2.77 -11.01 -1.57
N ASN A 654 -4.05 -11.39 -1.59
CA ASN A 654 -4.47 -12.77 -1.39
C ASN A 654 -3.99 -13.37 -0.04
N ASP A 655 -4.27 -12.62 1.04
CA ASP A 655 -4.05 -12.95 2.44
C ASP A 655 -2.59 -13.40 2.71
N VAL A 656 -1.62 -12.56 2.38
CA VAL A 656 -0.18 -12.90 2.43
C VAL A 656 0.32 -13.39 3.81
N ILE A 657 1.29 -14.30 3.80
CA ILE A 657 2.15 -14.62 4.96
C ILE A 657 3.62 -14.34 4.67
N PHE A 658 4.37 -13.96 5.71
CA PHE A 658 5.82 -13.78 5.66
C PHE A 658 6.51 -14.93 6.41
N VAL A 659 7.40 -15.64 5.72
CA VAL A 659 8.06 -16.85 6.23
C VAL A 659 9.56 -16.62 6.29
N TYR A 660 10.12 -16.53 7.50
CA TYR A 660 11.55 -16.25 7.70
C TYR A 660 12.39 -17.52 7.91
N ALA A 661 13.58 -17.51 7.32
CA ALA A 661 14.60 -18.56 7.42
C ALA A 661 15.03 -18.86 8.86
N THR A 662 15.21 -20.15 9.19
CA THR A 662 15.82 -20.60 10.46
C THR A 662 17.03 -21.54 10.29
N ASP A 663 17.39 -21.95 9.07
CA ASP A 663 18.49 -22.89 8.80
C ASP A 663 19.84 -22.19 8.46
N GLY A 664 19.91 -20.87 8.58
CA GLY A 664 21.12 -20.08 8.34
C GLY A 664 22.08 -19.98 9.54
N THR A 665 23.08 -19.10 9.44
CA THR A 665 23.88 -18.71 10.62
C THR A 665 23.03 -17.88 11.59
N VAL A 666 23.55 -17.64 12.80
CA VAL A 666 22.89 -16.78 13.81
C VAL A 666 22.57 -15.40 13.21
N GLU A 667 23.48 -14.82 12.43
CA GLU A 667 23.34 -13.51 11.79
C GLU A 667 22.37 -13.54 10.60
N GLU A 668 22.33 -14.62 9.83
CA GLU A 668 21.38 -14.77 8.72
C GLU A 668 19.95 -14.96 9.23
N ASN A 669 19.76 -15.78 10.27
CA ASN A 669 18.46 -16.01 10.91
C ASN A 669 17.96 -14.73 11.61
N ALA A 670 18.86 -14.02 12.30
CA ALA A 670 18.54 -12.72 12.89
C ALA A 670 18.10 -11.70 11.83
N TRP A 671 18.84 -11.59 10.71
CA TRP A 671 18.43 -10.72 9.61
C TRP A 671 17.06 -11.12 9.02
N ALA A 672 16.81 -12.41 8.80
CA ALA A 672 15.58 -12.87 8.14
C ALA A 672 14.34 -12.50 8.97
N LEU A 673 14.38 -12.74 10.28
CA LEU A 673 13.35 -12.31 11.22
C LEU A 673 13.24 -10.78 11.28
N GLN A 674 14.36 -10.05 11.43
CA GLN A 674 14.38 -8.59 11.50
C GLN A 674 13.74 -7.95 10.26
N LYS A 675 14.03 -8.48 9.06
CA LYS A 675 13.54 -7.97 7.78
C LYS A 675 12.05 -8.29 7.56
N ALA A 676 11.62 -9.52 7.84
CA ALA A 676 10.20 -9.89 7.81
C ALA A 676 9.37 -9.03 8.79
N ARG A 677 9.88 -8.83 10.01
CA ARG A 677 9.27 -7.94 11.00
C ARG A 677 9.21 -6.49 10.53
N PHE A 678 10.31 -5.95 10.01
CA PHE A 678 10.38 -4.56 9.52
C PHE A 678 9.40 -4.30 8.37
N ASP A 679 9.22 -5.26 7.47
CA ASP A 679 8.28 -5.14 6.35
C ASP A 679 6.82 -5.23 6.83
N ALA A 680 6.51 -6.15 7.76
CA ALA A 680 5.20 -6.22 8.38
C ALA A 680 4.89 -4.94 9.19
N GLU A 681 5.87 -4.38 9.89
CA GLU A 681 5.79 -3.09 10.57
C GLU A 681 5.54 -1.92 9.59
N CYS A 682 6.21 -1.90 8.44
CA CYS A 682 5.97 -0.91 7.38
C CYS A 682 4.51 -0.97 6.87
N PHE A 683 4.02 -2.17 6.59
CA PHE A 683 2.68 -2.37 6.03
C PHE A 683 1.57 -2.15 7.06
N TRP A 684 1.78 -2.53 8.33
CA TRP A 684 0.90 -2.13 9.43
C TRP A 684 0.79 -0.61 9.55
N TYR A 685 1.94 0.08 9.55
CA TYR A 685 1.98 1.51 9.82
C TYR A 685 1.33 2.35 8.70
N GLN A 686 1.72 2.13 7.43
CA GLN A 686 1.16 2.87 6.30
C GLN A 686 -0.19 2.30 5.83
N GLY A 687 -0.33 0.98 5.84
CA GLY A 687 -1.45 0.27 5.23
C GLY A 687 -2.48 -0.28 6.22
N ASN A 688 -2.39 0.04 7.53
CA ASN A 688 -3.29 -0.54 8.54
C ASN A 688 -3.34 -2.09 8.50
N GLY A 689 -2.27 -2.72 7.97
CA GLY A 689 -2.24 -4.13 7.63
C GLY A 689 -1.99 -5.08 8.81
N SER A 690 -2.19 -6.38 8.58
CA SER A 690 -2.11 -7.44 9.60
C SER A 690 -1.36 -8.70 9.14
N ILE A 691 -0.19 -8.50 8.53
CA ILE A 691 0.60 -9.61 7.99
C ILE A 691 1.04 -10.56 9.11
N GLU A 692 0.80 -11.85 8.87
CA GLU A 692 1.30 -12.94 9.71
C GLU A 692 2.76 -13.24 9.37
N VAL A 693 3.60 -13.34 10.41
CA VAL A 693 5.04 -13.57 10.28
C VAL A 693 5.40 -14.82 11.07
N ILE A 694 5.91 -15.86 10.39
CA ILE A 694 6.23 -17.17 10.98
C ILE A 694 7.62 -17.66 10.58
N ALA A 695 8.17 -18.58 11.37
CA ALA A 695 9.37 -19.32 11.01
C ALA A 695 9.05 -20.32 9.88
N ASP A 696 10.01 -20.54 8.98
CA ASP A 696 9.97 -21.60 7.97
C ASP A 696 9.76 -23.01 8.57
N ALA A 697 10.24 -23.27 9.78
CA ALA A 697 10.03 -24.50 10.52
C ALA A 697 8.57 -24.73 10.97
N ALA A 698 7.74 -23.69 10.96
CA ALA A 698 6.30 -23.75 11.25
C ALA A 698 5.42 -23.60 10.00
N PHE A 699 6.04 -23.48 8.81
CA PHE A 699 5.32 -23.37 7.54
C PHE A 699 5.14 -24.75 6.87
N ASP A 700 3.92 -25.03 6.44
CA ASP A 700 3.61 -26.09 5.49
C ASP A 700 2.62 -25.59 4.41
N THR A 701 2.65 -26.20 3.23
CA THR A 701 1.85 -25.73 2.09
C THR A 701 0.34 -25.99 2.24
N ALA A 702 -0.07 -26.94 3.09
CA ALA A 702 -1.46 -27.32 3.27
C ALA A 702 -2.20 -26.38 4.24
N SER A 703 -1.59 -26.05 5.39
CA SER A 703 -2.15 -25.10 6.36
C SER A 703 -2.31 -23.69 5.78
N TYR A 704 -1.43 -23.30 4.86
CA TYR A 704 -1.44 -22.01 4.18
C TYR A 704 -1.84 -22.13 2.70
N LYS A 705 -2.71 -23.09 2.36
CA LYS A 705 -3.20 -23.30 0.99
C LYS A 705 -3.88 -22.04 0.46
N GLY A 706 -3.57 -21.68 -0.78
CA GLY A 706 -4.21 -20.57 -1.48
C GLY A 706 -3.77 -19.17 -1.07
N ARG A 707 -3.07 -19.00 0.07
CA ARG A 707 -2.48 -17.71 0.49
C ARG A 707 -1.22 -17.38 -0.32
N ASN A 708 -0.91 -16.10 -0.51
CA ASN A 708 0.41 -15.69 -0.99
C ASN A 708 1.48 -15.91 0.10
N VAL A 709 2.73 -16.14 -0.30
CA VAL A 709 3.85 -16.39 0.62
C VAL A 709 5.03 -15.52 0.23
N VAL A 710 5.66 -14.83 1.18
CA VAL A 710 6.97 -14.18 0.97
C VAL A 710 8.04 -14.89 1.78
N LEU A 711 9.05 -15.43 1.10
CA LEU A 711 10.20 -16.08 1.73
C LEU A 711 11.30 -15.06 2.01
N TYR A 712 11.66 -14.94 3.28
CA TYR A 712 12.83 -14.17 3.72
C TYR A 712 14.00 -15.12 3.92
N GLY A 713 15.03 -15.00 3.07
CA GLY A 713 16.17 -15.92 3.05
C GLY A 713 16.54 -16.37 1.64
N ASN A 714 17.03 -17.61 1.53
CA ASN A 714 17.45 -18.25 0.29
C ASN A 714 17.36 -19.78 0.39
N ALA A 715 17.60 -20.52 -0.70
CA ALA A 715 17.51 -21.98 -0.75
C ALA A 715 18.36 -22.73 0.27
N THR A 716 19.43 -22.10 0.76
CA THR A 716 20.36 -22.66 1.76
C THR A 716 20.03 -22.28 3.21
N THR A 717 18.96 -21.50 3.43
CA THR A 717 18.61 -20.98 4.77
C THR A 717 17.12 -21.10 5.09
N ASN A 718 16.24 -21.12 4.08
CA ASN A 718 14.79 -21.18 4.25
C ASN A 718 14.23 -22.55 3.84
N ARG A 719 13.73 -23.32 4.82
CA ARG A 719 13.24 -24.70 4.65
C ARG A 719 12.03 -24.82 3.71
N ALA A 720 11.24 -23.76 3.57
CA ALA A 720 10.09 -23.74 2.66
C ALA A 720 10.50 -23.65 1.17
N TRP A 721 11.76 -23.30 0.88
CA TRP A 721 12.22 -23.04 -0.49
C TRP A 721 12.03 -24.25 -1.42
N ALA A 722 12.42 -25.46 -0.99
CA ALA A 722 12.34 -26.65 -1.85
C ALA A 722 10.90 -26.96 -2.28
N ALA A 723 9.93 -26.79 -1.37
CA ALA A 723 8.52 -27.07 -1.62
C ALA A 723 7.82 -26.00 -2.49
N LEU A 724 8.29 -24.76 -2.44
CA LEU A 724 7.65 -23.62 -3.12
C LEU A 724 8.37 -23.16 -4.41
N LEU A 725 9.69 -23.36 -4.47
CA LEU A 725 10.60 -22.79 -5.47
C LEU A 725 11.65 -23.80 -5.98
N GLY A 726 11.53 -25.09 -5.66
CA GLY A 726 12.46 -26.12 -6.16
C GLY A 726 12.63 -26.12 -7.68
N ASP A 727 11.51 -25.96 -8.40
CA ASP A 727 11.47 -25.88 -9.88
C ASP A 727 11.57 -24.43 -10.42
N SER A 728 11.92 -23.45 -9.57
CA SER A 728 12.10 -22.07 -10.02
C SER A 728 13.31 -21.96 -10.97
N PRO A 729 13.19 -21.28 -12.13
CA PRO A 729 14.33 -21.00 -13.01
C PRO A 729 15.30 -19.97 -12.40
N ILE A 730 14.90 -19.31 -11.31
CA ILE A 730 15.79 -18.52 -10.45
C ILE A 730 16.05 -19.29 -9.15
N GLN A 731 17.32 -19.59 -8.87
CA GLN A 731 17.76 -20.22 -7.63
C GLN A 731 18.73 -19.28 -6.90
N LEU A 732 18.38 -18.91 -5.67
CA LEU A 732 19.18 -18.06 -4.79
C LEU A 732 19.77 -18.93 -3.67
N SER A 733 21.09 -18.91 -3.48
CA SER A 733 21.78 -19.69 -2.45
C SER A 733 22.94 -18.89 -1.85
N ARG A 734 23.68 -19.45 -0.88
CA ARG A 734 24.92 -18.81 -0.41
C ARG A 734 25.90 -18.63 -1.56
N ASP A 735 26.53 -17.45 -1.61
CA ASP A 735 27.55 -17.03 -2.59
C ASP A 735 27.12 -17.05 -4.08
N LYS A 736 25.88 -17.44 -4.44
CA LYS A 736 25.43 -17.63 -5.83
C LYS A 736 23.95 -17.32 -6.10
N ILE A 737 23.67 -16.71 -7.25
CA ILE A 737 22.35 -16.69 -7.90
C ILE A 737 22.47 -17.41 -9.24
N THR A 738 21.56 -18.33 -9.53
CA THR A 738 21.37 -18.89 -10.88
C THR A 738 20.12 -18.29 -11.48
N PHE A 739 20.23 -17.81 -12.72
CA PHE A 739 19.16 -17.17 -13.49
C PHE A 739 19.09 -17.89 -14.85
N GLY A 740 18.17 -18.84 -14.97
CA GLY A 740 18.08 -19.74 -16.13
C GLY A 740 19.37 -20.55 -16.30
N ARG A 741 20.12 -20.27 -17.38
CA ARG A 741 21.43 -20.90 -17.65
C ARG A 741 22.60 -20.12 -17.08
N GLU A 742 22.38 -18.88 -16.68
CA GLU A 742 23.43 -17.98 -16.20
C GLU A 742 23.63 -18.11 -14.69
N SER A 743 24.74 -17.59 -14.19
CA SER A 743 25.06 -17.65 -12.76
C SER A 743 25.94 -16.50 -12.32
N LEU A 744 25.42 -15.71 -11.40
CA LEU A 744 26.11 -14.60 -10.74
C LEU A 744 26.69 -15.11 -9.41
N THR A 745 27.94 -14.78 -9.11
CA THR A 745 28.64 -15.20 -7.88
C THR A 745 29.13 -13.99 -7.09
N GLY A 746 28.95 -14.02 -5.77
CA GLY A 746 29.28 -12.91 -4.88
C GLY A 746 28.52 -12.98 -3.56
N ARG A 747 28.98 -12.25 -2.54
CA ARG A 747 28.35 -12.18 -1.19
C ARG A 747 27.42 -11.00 -0.97
N ASN A 748 27.43 -10.09 -1.93
CA ASN A 748 26.73 -8.82 -1.93
C ASN A 748 25.53 -8.78 -2.90
N LEU A 749 25.22 -9.90 -3.55
CA LEU A 749 24.09 -10.00 -4.47
C LEU A 749 22.77 -10.14 -3.68
N ALA A 750 21.77 -9.38 -4.10
CA ALA A 750 20.42 -9.37 -3.58
C ALA A 750 19.41 -9.71 -4.68
N ALA A 751 18.27 -10.29 -4.29
CA ALA A 751 17.19 -10.62 -5.22
C ALA A 751 15.82 -10.38 -4.57
N LEU A 752 14.96 -9.69 -5.32
CA LEU A 752 13.51 -9.66 -5.11
C LEU A 752 12.86 -10.25 -6.37
N PHE A 753 12.07 -11.32 -6.22
CA PHE A 753 11.32 -11.87 -7.35
C PHE A 753 10.01 -12.55 -6.96
N VAL A 754 9.10 -12.70 -7.92
CA VAL A 754 7.81 -13.38 -7.76
C VAL A 754 7.66 -14.61 -8.67
N ARG A 755 7.09 -15.69 -8.15
CA ARG A 755 6.78 -16.94 -8.88
C ARG A 755 5.32 -17.37 -8.65
N PRO A 756 4.70 -18.09 -9.59
CA PRO A 756 3.41 -18.74 -9.33
C PRO A 756 3.60 -19.86 -8.30
N ARG A 757 2.67 -20.01 -7.35
CA ARG A 757 2.59 -21.22 -6.51
C ARG A 757 2.16 -22.41 -7.38
N ALA A 758 2.89 -23.53 -7.30
CA ALA A 758 2.55 -24.73 -8.07
C ALA A 758 1.26 -25.43 -7.61
N ASP A 759 0.83 -25.18 -6.36
CA ASP A 759 -0.35 -25.73 -5.72
C ASP A 759 -1.57 -24.79 -5.74
N SER A 760 -1.51 -23.68 -6.49
CA SER A 760 -2.59 -22.70 -6.60
C SER A 760 -2.62 -22.03 -7.97
N ASP A 761 -3.81 -21.87 -8.53
CA ASP A 761 -4.01 -21.13 -9.78
C ASP A 761 -3.79 -19.62 -9.62
N ASN A 762 -4.05 -19.05 -8.44
CA ASN A 762 -4.04 -17.60 -8.22
C ASN A 762 -2.87 -17.11 -7.35
N ALA A 763 -2.36 -17.94 -6.43
CA ALA A 763 -1.39 -17.48 -5.44
C ALA A 763 0.05 -17.40 -6.00
N VAL A 764 0.87 -16.56 -5.37
CA VAL A 764 2.29 -16.36 -5.70
C VAL A 764 3.22 -16.60 -4.50
N VAL A 765 4.48 -16.87 -4.82
CA VAL A 765 5.62 -16.88 -3.90
C VAL A 765 6.50 -15.68 -4.23
N GLY A 766 6.65 -14.74 -3.29
CA GLY A 766 7.67 -13.71 -3.31
C GLY A 766 8.95 -14.17 -2.63
N VAL A 767 10.09 -13.63 -3.05
CA VAL A 767 11.38 -13.80 -2.37
C VAL A 767 11.94 -12.42 -2.01
N VAL A 768 12.45 -12.30 -0.78
CA VAL A 768 13.30 -11.20 -0.34
C VAL A 768 14.57 -11.81 0.22
N GLY A 769 15.68 -11.71 -0.50
CA GLY A 769 16.87 -12.47 -0.15
C GLY A 769 18.19 -11.92 -0.69
N GLY A 770 19.27 -12.58 -0.28
CA GLY A 770 20.61 -12.32 -0.80
C GLY A 770 21.58 -13.48 -0.55
N THR A 771 22.67 -13.48 -1.30
CA THR A 771 23.68 -14.55 -1.32
C THR A 771 24.59 -14.56 -0.09
N GLY A 772 24.81 -13.40 0.52
CA GLY A 772 25.49 -13.25 1.82
C GLY A 772 24.79 -12.20 2.68
N LEU A 773 25.30 -11.95 3.89
CA LEU A 773 24.68 -11.00 4.83
C LEU A 773 24.63 -9.57 4.29
N GLN A 774 25.59 -9.18 3.45
CA GLN A 774 25.65 -7.89 2.78
C GLN A 774 24.51 -7.74 1.75
N GLY A 775 24.37 -8.69 0.82
CA GLY A 775 23.24 -8.71 -0.14
C GLY A 775 21.88 -8.86 0.53
N LYS A 776 21.80 -9.65 1.63
CA LYS A 776 20.61 -9.72 2.47
C LYS A 776 20.20 -8.34 3.02
N ARG A 777 21.13 -7.62 3.65
CA ARG A 777 20.90 -6.25 4.16
C ARG A 777 20.61 -5.23 3.06
N LEU A 778 21.10 -5.44 1.85
CA LEU A 778 20.84 -4.58 0.69
C LEU A 778 19.33 -4.45 0.41
N THR A 779 18.55 -5.50 0.66
CA THR A 779 17.07 -5.48 0.52
C THR A 779 16.35 -4.54 1.50
N ASN A 780 17.04 -4.05 2.55
CA ASN A 780 16.47 -3.15 3.56
C ASN A 780 16.25 -1.72 3.03
N THR A 781 16.88 -1.34 1.92
CA THR A 781 16.80 0.03 1.37
C THR A 781 15.64 0.24 0.41
N LEU A 782 15.06 -0.85 -0.13
CA LEU A 782 14.02 -0.79 -1.14
C LEU A 782 12.62 -0.51 -0.53
N PRO A 783 11.96 0.62 -0.85
CA PRO A 783 10.67 0.97 -0.30
C PRO A 783 9.51 0.33 -1.08
N TYR A 784 9.55 -0.98 -1.34
CA TYR A 784 8.58 -1.64 -2.23
C TYR A 784 7.15 -1.77 -1.64
N LEU A 785 6.98 -1.53 -0.33
CA LEU A 785 5.68 -1.46 0.35
C LEU A 785 5.09 -0.03 0.41
N TYR A 786 5.72 0.93 -0.26
CA TYR A 786 5.30 2.33 -0.31
C TYR A 786 4.62 2.68 -1.64
N GLN A 787 3.82 3.74 -1.61
CA GLN A 787 3.18 4.30 -2.80
C GLN A 787 4.21 4.92 -3.75
N ASN A 788 3.86 5.04 -5.04
CA ASN A 788 4.73 5.55 -6.12
C ASN A 788 6.00 4.72 -6.37
N PHE A 789 6.17 3.56 -5.73
CA PHE A 789 7.25 2.61 -5.97
C PHE A 789 6.65 1.30 -6.49
N ALA A 790 7.28 0.73 -7.52
CA ALA A 790 6.89 -0.54 -8.11
C ALA A 790 8.15 -1.25 -8.61
N LEU A 791 8.07 -2.58 -8.73
CA LEU A 791 9.12 -3.44 -9.27
C LEU A 791 8.48 -4.42 -10.25
N PRO A 792 9.21 -4.86 -11.29
CA PRO A 792 8.74 -5.90 -12.21
C PRO A 792 8.76 -7.28 -11.52
N ASP A 793 8.76 -8.38 -12.28
CA ASP A 793 8.73 -9.72 -11.67
C ASP A 793 10.04 -10.09 -10.96
N VAL A 794 11.16 -9.54 -11.42
CA VAL A 794 12.51 -9.84 -10.94
C VAL A 794 13.35 -8.56 -10.87
N LEU A 795 14.03 -8.38 -9.75
CA LEU A 795 15.16 -7.47 -9.58
C LEU A 795 16.30 -8.26 -8.91
N ILE A 796 17.38 -8.49 -9.64
CA ILE A 796 18.67 -8.94 -9.08
C ILE A 796 19.63 -7.75 -9.14
N PHE A 797 20.32 -7.48 -8.04
CA PHE A 797 21.12 -6.27 -7.89
C PHE A 797 22.24 -6.46 -6.86
N ASP A 798 23.26 -5.61 -6.92
CA ASP A 798 24.37 -5.60 -5.96
C ASP A 798 24.71 -4.19 -5.43
N ASP A 799 25.69 -4.10 -4.54
CA ASP A 799 26.20 -2.85 -3.97
C ASP A 799 27.54 -2.42 -4.59
N SER A 800 27.83 -2.80 -5.83
CA SER A 800 29.19 -2.70 -6.40
C SER A 800 29.72 -1.27 -6.54
N THR A 801 30.88 -1.05 -5.91
CA THR A 801 31.62 0.22 -5.76
C THR A 801 32.79 0.29 -6.77
N ALA A 802 33.35 1.43 -7.18
CA ALA A 802 33.71 2.60 -6.35
C ALA A 802 33.10 3.94 -6.76
N ASP A 803 33.16 4.30 -8.04
CA ASP A 803 32.91 5.67 -8.50
C ASP A 803 31.43 6.10 -8.49
N ASN A 804 30.51 5.22 -8.08
CA ASN A 804 29.08 5.47 -8.02
C ASN A 804 28.44 4.79 -6.78
N PRO A 805 27.70 5.52 -5.92
CA PRO A 805 27.03 4.97 -4.73
C PRO A 805 25.64 4.35 -4.98
N ALA A 806 25.16 4.30 -6.23
CA ALA A 806 23.87 3.68 -6.57
C ALA A 806 23.99 2.16 -6.78
N PRO A 807 23.12 1.32 -6.19
CA PRO A 807 23.03 -0.10 -6.50
C PRO A 807 22.87 -0.35 -8.00
N LYS A 808 23.61 -1.33 -8.51
CA LYS A 808 23.51 -1.73 -9.91
C LYS A 808 22.48 -2.84 -10.05
N ALA A 809 21.44 -2.62 -10.87
CA ALA A 809 20.62 -3.71 -11.37
C ALA A 809 21.49 -4.59 -12.28
N LEU A 810 21.49 -5.90 -12.00
CA LEU A 810 22.23 -6.91 -12.75
C LEU A 810 21.30 -7.70 -13.68
N GLU A 811 20.06 -7.95 -13.23
CA GLU A 811 18.96 -8.47 -14.04
C GLU A 811 17.68 -7.76 -13.60
N LEU A 812 16.90 -7.23 -14.54
CA LEU A 812 15.62 -6.58 -14.26
C LEU A 812 14.60 -6.97 -15.34
N GLY A 813 13.42 -7.49 -14.96
CA GLY A 813 12.44 -7.83 -15.99
C GLY A 813 11.22 -8.64 -15.58
N TYR A 814 10.54 -9.15 -16.60
CA TYR A 814 9.28 -9.87 -16.55
C TYR A 814 9.43 -11.29 -17.11
N PHE A 815 8.90 -12.29 -16.42
CA PHE A 815 8.83 -13.64 -16.98
C PHE A 815 7.88 -13.70 -18.19
N GLY A 816 8.08 -14.69 -19.04
CA GLY A 816 7.11 -15.04 -20.08
C GLY A 816 5.75 -15.46 -19.54
N SER A 817 4.81 -15.69 -20.46
CA SER A 817 3.43 -16.08 -20.14
C SER A 817 3.37 -17.45 -19.45
N ASP A 818 4.22 -18.38 -19.85
CA ASP A 818 4.44 -19.68 -19.21
C ASP A 818 5.31 -19.59 -17.93
N TRP A 819 5.62 -18.37 -17.48
CA TRP A 819 6.57 -18.06 -16.42
C TRP A 819 8.00 -18.56 -16.67
N SER A 820 8.43 -18.74 -17.93
CA SER A 820 9.83 -19.03 -18.28
C SER A 820 10.71 -17.77 -18.31
N ILE A 821 12.03 -17.97 -18.29
CA ILE A 821 13.01 -16.89 -18.56
C ILE A 821 13.17 -16.71 -20.07
N GLU A 822 13.16 -17.82 -20.80
CA GLU A 822 13.36 -17.90 -22.25
C GLU A 822 12.31 -17.14 -23.08
N GLN A 823 11.08 -16.96 -22.55
CA GLN A 823 10.02 -16.14 -23.16
C GLN A 823 9.78 -14.82 -22.41
N GLY A 824 10.69 -14.43 -21.52
CA GLY A 824 10.61 -13.19 -20.73
C GLY A 824 11.20 -11.97 -21.44
N GLU A 825 11.05 -10.82 -20.79
CA GLU A 825 11.59 -9.53 -21.20
C GLU A 825 12.55 -9.02 -20.12
N TRP A 826 13.82 -8.79 -20.47
CA TRP A 826 14.93 -8.57 -19.54
C TRP A 826 15.80 -7.38 -19.95
N GLU A 827 16.46 -6.78 -18.97
CA GLU A 827 17.38 -5.63 -19.07
C GLU A 827 18.62 -5.84 -18.17
#